data_AF-A0A934B1D6-F1
#
_entry.id   AF-A0A934B1D6-F1
#
_cell.length_a   1.000
_cell.length_b   1.000
_cell.length_c   1.000
_cell.angle_alpha   90.00
_cell.angle_beta   90.00
_cell.angle_gamma   90.00
#
_symmetry.space_group_name_H-M   'P 1'
#
loop_
_entity.id
_entity.type
_entity.pdbx_description
1 polymer ?
#
loop_
_entity_poly.entity_id
_entity_poly.type
_entity_poly.pdbx_seq_one_letter_code
_entity_poly.pdbx_strand_id
1 'polypeptide(L)'
;MSKGKLKASYLILIISAIMIVAGCGGGGGGGGSSSSTVDPGVASALTVAEQVSVVEAQGETSKSAAKVAALSMGVLNLTPSDVPADSDYNNDRQEVYVHERSAEAFSIVNEILCAMAQTKYDVMMNQGDYKAQIDMNQCSKDKDSASSAGESSQNQSSGSTAPDYEMWTVNSSRADGASPHIVKVWIHEEAEQDRPAMVIFVKVTITEGKSDTNPYGIFGLNFVGHPVIDGVVNTSVAAFKGILKTELDSSGQVLLKFANEGNEGGQFTEKTVLNRASDGSTGSGSVYTLDSWGGQPQETSFNIAFNTTYFLRAKADNSDPKCFSRTSFDETAWDYGLYGADGSRVSRNSGFPIKKDNYYGWIGYYGLWLPNEANVNNGDTVYKVSFGQGGETAVPYTVVKKGGRLKKHTRNTITLGAIKNVPLDFWNDGDSNRVKWNGTNFVKFAQMNQQTHMWENIQESNLSLNNMNHGDLNFWSQSLGGQVRVKLVCTWTPGEGQTPGSYSCNNPADNTPVIFYKEDVVFPGDTVPSPLRCYDNCPKYTEGVTGIASLDPTYPPDYDPSNGMTEHNYTFVATADDMLLRDGGGALTWVNNGGEGQNQWGLMSGPLFDPSESNINALDCNWDGDGDPATDPHTCGWKTHGELSVFYTWETGPNQWNQFTVLKDANGTALEFEAPLQLQYVHAQTDTNAYDYKYNGVSFFLDYSGFGNLHGIPGACIDKDTGAPVNCGPDTRWVPEFTIADGSDCSDGNANEYLIKALRKEQRMQNVDIGNCSTLSLTSYALPSVDLWVDPAIGDEPVVANAPAVIGGVVQ
;
A
#
# COMPACT_ATOMS: atom_id res chain seq x y z
N MET A 1 24.75 0.35 16.28
CA MET A 1 25.27 -0.02 14.94
C MET A 1 24.30 -1.01 14.32
N SER A 2 23.37 -0.52 13.49
CA SER A 2 22.59 -1.35 12.56
C SER A 2 22.92 -0.85 11.15
N LYS A 3 22.98 -1.74 10.17
CA LYS A 3 23.05 -1.34 8.76
C LYS A 3 21.64 -1.40 8.20
N GLY A 4 21.16 -0.30 7.64
CA GLY A 4 20.00 -0.35 6.75
C GLY A 4 20.29 -1.33 5.62
N LYS A 5 19.38 -2.27 5.38
CA LYS A 5 19.42 -3.08 4.16
C LYS A 5 18.73 -2.26 3.07
N LEU A 6 19.45 -1.97 1.99
CA LEU A 6 18.84 -1.38 0.80
C LEU A 6 17.70 -2.29 0.34
N LYS A 7 16.55 -1.69 -0.03
CA LYS A 7 15.44 -2.45 -0.59
C LYS A 7 15.84 -2.94 -1.99
N ALA A 8 15.73 -4.24 -2.23
CA ALA A 8 16.07 -4.89 -3.48
C ALA A 8 14.78 -5.23 -4.24
N SER A 9 14.29 -4.22 -4.98
CA SER A 9 13.25 -4.22 -6.02
C SER A 9 12.93 -2.73 -6.20
N TYR A 10 13.33 -2.13 -7.32
CA TYR A 10 13.10 -0.70 -7.58
C TYR A 10 12.82 -0.43 -9.05
N LEU A 11 11.52 -0.31 -9.34
CA LEU A 11 10.97 0.81 -10.11
C LEU A 11 9.77 1.29 -9.28
N ILE A 12 9.79 2.53 -8.75
CA ILE A 12 8.87 2.94 -7.67
C ILE A 12 8.36 4.39 -7.81
N LEU A 13 7.08 4.48 -8.18
CA LEU A 13 5.98 5.31 -7.65
C LEU A 13 6.23 6.81 -7.39
N ILE A 14 5.43 7.66 -8.06
CA ILE A 14 4.36 8.45 -7.38
C ILE A 14 3.25 8.99 -8.32
N ILE A 15 2.06 9.15 -7.72
CA ILE A 15 0.71 9.33 -8.31
C ILE A 15 0.40 10.83 -8.66
N SER A 16 -0.61 11.30 -9.42
CA SER A 16 -1.85 10.74 -10.04
C SER A 16 -2.38 11.68 -11.20
N ALA A 17 -3.68 11.64 -11.55
CA ALA A 17 -4.25 12.02 -12.87
C ALA A 17 -5.11 13.31 -13.00
N ILE A 18 -5.32 13.75 -14.26
CA ILE A 18 -6.40 14.67 -14.74
C ILE A 18 -6.82 14.24 -16.17
N MET A 19 -8.12 14.08 -16.47
CA MET A 19 -8.68 14.18 -17.86
C MET A 19 -10.22 14.11 -17.92
N ILE A 20 -10.88 15.23 -18.26
CA ILE A 20 -12.25 15.35 -18.80
C ILE A 20 -12.18 16.59 -19.73
N VAL A 21 -12.59 16.60 -21.01
CA VAL A 21 -13.97 16.76 -21.52
C VAL A 21 -14.11 16.29 -22.98
N ALA A 22 -15.09 15.40 -23.19
CA ALA A 22 -15.95 15.15 -24.35
C ALA A 22 -15.49 15.40 -25.82
N GLY A 23 -15.66 14.35 -26.64
CA GLY A 23 -15.83 14.43 -28.10
C GLY A 23 -16.98 13.52 -28.59
N CYS A 24 -18.22 14.02 -28.63
CA CYS A 24 -19.38 13.22 -29.05
C CYS A 24 -19.55 13.24 -30.58
N GLY A 25 -19.62 12.06 -31.23
CA GLY A 25 -19.69 11.95 -32.69
C GLY A 25 -20.07 10.56 -33.20
N GLY A 26 -21.33 10.14 -33.00
CA GLY A 26 -21.82 8.85 -33.48
C GLY A 26 -22.04 8.80 -35.00
N GLY A 27 -21.61 7.70 -35.63
CA GLY A 27 -21.82 7.44 -37.06
C GLY A 27 -21.81 5.93 -37.36
N GLY A 28 -22.99 5.32 -37.49
CA GLY A 28 -23.13 3.88 -37.66
C GLY A 28 -23.09 3.39 -39.11
N GLY A 29 -22.41 2.26 -39.32
CA GLY A 29 -22.33 1.52 -40.59
C GLY A 29 -21.00 0.75 -40.64
N GLY A 30 -20.93 -0.49 -41.09
CA GLY A 30 -21.94 -1.37 -41.67
C GLY A 30 -21.17 -2.47 -42.42
N GLY A 31 -21.33 -3.74 -42.03
CA GLY A 31 -20.38 -4.80 -42.37
C GLY A 31 -20.15 -4.98 -43.88
N GLY A 32 -18.91 -4.75 -44.33
CA GLY A 32 -18.48 -4.94 -45.71
C GLY A 32 -17.12 -5.61 -45.79
N SER A 33 -17.08 -6.88 -46.20
CA SER A 33 -15.83 -7.63 -46.39
C SER A 33 -15.09 -7.16 -47.65
N SER A 34 -14.17 -6.20 -47.51
CA SER A 34 -13.24 -5.81 -48.58
C SER A 34 -11.93 -6.61 -48.46
N SER A 35 -11.72 -7.59 -49.33
CA SER A 35 -10.43 -8.25 -49.49
C SER A 35 -9.43 -7.29 -50.15
N SER A 36 -8.72 -6.50 -49.35
CA SER A 36 -7.65 -5.62 -49.82
C SER A 36 -6.48 -6.44 -50.35
N THR A 37 -6.24 -6.37 -51.65
CA THR A 37 -5.01 -6.89 -52.26
C THR A 37 -3.82 -6.14 -51.67
N VAL A 38 -2.90 -6.87 -51.01
CA VAL A 38 -1.69 -6.30 -50.42
C VAL A 38 -0.80 -5.75 -51.53
N ASP A 39 -0.50 -4.45 -51.49
CA ASP A 39 0.51 -3.83 -52.32
C ASP A 39 1.91 -4.19 -51.74
N PRO A 40 2.81 -4.85 -52.49
CA PRO A 40 4.07 -5.37 -51.94
C PRO A 40 5.06 -4.31 -51.42
N GLY A 41 4.79 -3.02 -51.60
CA GLY A 41 5.70 -1.92 -51.26
C GLY A 41 5.52 -1.26 -49.90
N VAL A 42 4.42 -1.52 -49.16
CA VAL A 42 4.13 -0.81 -47.90
C VAL A 42 4.50 -1.67 -46.69
N ALA A 43 5.37 -1.16 -45.83
CA ALA A 43 5.70 -1.80 -44.56
C ALA A 43 4.49 -1.79 -43.60
N SER A 44 4.14 -2.95 -43.05
CA SER A 44 3.23 -3.07 -41.90
C SER A 44 4.03 -3.13 -40.60
N ALA A 45 3.44 -2.67 -39.48
CA ALA A 45 4.02 -2.88 -38.17
C ALA A 45 4.14 -4.36 -37.83
N LEU A 46 5.16 -4.72 -37.06
CA LEU A 46 5.29 -6.02 -36.39
C LEU A 46 5.19 -5.81 -34.88
N THR A 47 4.24 -6.47 -34.23
CA THR A 47 4.06 -6.48 -32.77
C THR A 47 4.60 -7.77 -32.17
N VAL A 48 5.17 -7.71 -30.97
CA VAL A 48 5.52 -8.89 -30.15
C VAL A 48 4.43 -9.17 -29.10
N ALA A 49 4.60 -10.22 -28.30
CA ALA A 49 3.80 -10.40 -27.09
C ALA A 49 3.99 -9.23 -26.12
N GLU A 50 2.91 -8.89 -25.41
CA GLU A 50 2.86 -7.79 -24.43
C GLU A 50 3.00 -8.32 -22.99
N GLN A 51 2.96 -9.65 -22.83
CA GLN A 51 3.16 -10.39 -21.57
C GLN A 51 3.62 -11.83 -21.85
N VAL A 52 4.24 -12.46 -20.86
CA VAL A 52 4.72 -13.85 -20.89
C VAL A 52 4.13 -14.61 -19.70
N SER A 53 3.25 -15.56 -20.00
CA SER A 53 2.48 -16.31 -19.01
C SER A 53 2.96 -17.77 -18.90
N VAL A 54 3.51 -18.12 -17.75
CA VAL A 54 3.72 -19.51 -17.31
C VAL A 54 2.40 -20.12 -16.81
N VAL A 55 1.59 -19.30 -16.14
CA VAL A 55 0.22 -19.62 -15.71
C VAL A 55 -0.66 -18.42 -16.08
N GLU A 56 -1.78 -18.67 -16.73
CA GLU A 56 -2.78 -17.64 -17.06
C GLU A 56 -3.71 -17.49 -15.86
N ALA A 57 -3.99 -16.24 -15.47
CA ALA A 57 -4.97 -15.96 -14.43
C ALA A 57 -6.35 -16.39 -14.89
N GLN A 58 -7.09 -17.08 -14.02
CA GLN A 58 -8.48 -17.42 -14.29
C GLN A 58 -9.35 -16.20 -14.00
N GLY A 59 -9.50 -15.32 -15.00
CA GLY A 59 -10.50 -14.26 -14.95
C GLY A 59 -11.90 -14.85 -14.79
N GLU A 60 -12.74 -14.22 -13.99
CA GLU A 60 -14.09 -14.70 -13.69
C GLU A 60 -14.99 -14.73 -14.94
N THR A 61 -15.06 -15.89 -15.60
CA THR A 61 -16.11 -16.15 -16.60
C THR A 61 -17.45 -16.09 -15.88
N SER A 62 -18.22 -15.03 -16.11
CA SER A 62 -19.38 -14.61 -15.31
C SER A 62 -20.33 -15.76 -14.99
N LYS A 63 -20.23 -16.32 -13.78
CA LYS A 63 -20.96 -17.53 -13.38
C LYS A 63 -21.50 -17.43 -11.96
N SER A 64 -22.81 -17.20 -11.92
CA SER A 64 -23.67 -17.31 -10.74
C SER A 64 -23.50 -16.17 -9.74
N ALA A 65 -24.44 -15.23 -9.79
CA ALA A 65 -24.86 -14.50 -8.60
C ALA A 65 -25.47 -15.51 -7.61
N ALA A 66 -24.62 -16.18 -6.83
CA ALA A 66 -25.05 -16.92 -5.65
C ALA A 66 -25.64 -15.90 -4.68
N LYS A 67 -26.94 -16.02 -4.37
CA LYS A 67 -27.63 -15.10 -3.47
C LYS A 67 -27.17 -15.32 -2.03
N VAL A 68 -26.05 -14.70 -1.67
CA VAL A 68 -25.63 -14.53 -0.27
C VAL A 68 -26.69 -13.66 0.39
N ALA A 69 -27.51 -14.26 1.24
CA ALA A 69 -28.53 -13.54 2.00
C ALA A 69 -27.86 -12.88 3.21
N ALA A 70 -27.49 -11.60 3.09
CA ALA A 70 -27.02 -10.80 4.21
C ALA A 70 -28.04 -10.85 5.35
N LEU A 71 -27.61 -11.23 6.56
CA LEU A 71 -28.47 -11.25 7.73
C LEU A 71 -28.55 -9.85 8.34
N SER A 72 -29.76 -9.32 8.41
CA SER A 72 -30.02 -7.89 8.55
C SER A 72 -29.66 -7.30 9.91
N MET A 73 -28.99 -6.14 9.89
CA MET A 73 -29.59 -4.94 10.47
C MET A 73 -29.91 -3.99 9.30
N GLY A 74 -31.15 -3.50 9.25
CA GLY A 74 -31.75 -3.10 7.97
C GLY A 74 -31.46 -1.67 7.52
N VAL A 75 -30.64 -1.53 6.48
CA VAL A 75 -30.70 -0.44 5.49
C VAL A 75 -30.88 -1.08 4.09
N LEU A 76 -30.41 -0.55 2.96
CA LEU A 76 -30.83 -1.00 1.62
C LEU A 76 -30.06 -2.26 1.15
N ASN A 77 -30.78 -3.23 0.57
CA ASN A 77 -30.15 -4.30 -0.21
C ASN A 77 -29.72 -3.74 -1.57
N LEU A 78 -28.52 -3.19 -1.68
CA LEU A 78 -27.91 -2.91 -2.98
C LEU A 78 -27.35 -4.23 -3.53
N THR A 79 -27.61 -4.54 -4.79
CA THR A 79 -26.90 -5.63 -5.49
C THR A 79 -26.16 -5.08 -6.71
N PRO A 80 -25.09 -5.74 -7.18
CA PRO A 80 -24.44 -5.41 -8.45
C PRO A 80 -25.38 -5.38 -9.68
N SER A 81 -26.59 -5.94 -9.57
CA SER A 81 -27.64 -5.87 -10.60
C SER A 81 -28.52 -4.62 -10.55
N ASP A 82 -28.40 -3.77 -9.52
CA ASP A 82 -29.23 -2.56 -9.34
C ASP A 82 -28.54 -1.27 -9.83
N VAL A 83 -27.21 -1.28 -9.98
CA VAL A 83 -26.44 -0.15 -10.55
C VAL A 83 -26.54 -0.12 -12.09
N PRO A 84 -26.45 1.07 -12.74
CA PRO A 84 -26.46 1.19 -14.20
C PRO A 84 -25.37 0.35 -14.89
N ALA A 85 -25.70 -0.24 -16.04
CA ALA A 85 -24.77 -1.09 -16.79
C ALA A 85 -23.56 -0.31 -17.36
N ASP A 86 -23.67 1.01 -17.45
CA ASP A 86 -22.65 1.97 -17.87
C ASP A 86 -22.02 2.75 -16.70
N SER A 87 -22.29 2.36 -15.45
CA SER A 87 -21.66 2.92 -14.25
C SER A 87 -20.18 2.55 -14.12
N ASP A 88 -19.41 3.34 -13.36
CA ASP A 88 -17.99 3.07 -13.12
C ASP A 88 -17.79 1.67 -12.51
N TYR A 89 -18.63 1.28 -11.56
CA TYR A 89 -18.61 -0.07 -10.95
C TYR A 89 -18.61 -1.19 -12.00
N ASN A 90 -19.35 -1.03 -13.10
CA ASN A 90 -19.42 -2.03 -14.17
C ASN A 90 -18.30 -1.89 -15.22
N ASN A 91 -17.85 -0.66 -15.49
CA ASN A 91 -16.76 -0.40 -16.45
C ASN A 91 -15.36 -0.73 -15.88
N ASP A 92 -15.18 -0.60 -14.57
CA ASP A 92 -13.88 -0.70 -13.91
C ASP A 92 -13.39 -2.14 -13.90
N ARG A 93 -12.23 -2.35 -14.54
CA ARG A 93 -11.65 -3.66 -14.74
C ARG A 93 -11.01 -4.19 -13.47
N GLN A 94 -11.04 -5.50 -13.33
CA GLN A 94 -10.27 -6.20 -12.32
C GLN A 94 -9.00 -6.76 -12.98
N GLU A 95 -7.85 -6.45 -12.41
CA GLU A 95 -6.59 -7.07 -12.72
C GLU A 95 -6.45 -8.34 -11.89
N VAL A 96 -6.12 -9.46 -12.54
CA VAL A 96 -5.89 -10.74 -11.85
C VAL A 96 -4.52 -11.25 -12.26
N TYR A 97 -3.64 -11.48 -11.27
CA TYR A 97 -2.28 -11.97 -11.51
C TYR A 97 -2.03 -13.26 -10.73
N VAL A 98 -1.25 -14.18 -11.32
CA VAL A 98 -0.84 -15.41 -10.64
C VAL A 98 0.52 -15.20 -9.96
N HIS A 99 0.58 -15.41 -8.65
CA HIS A 99 1.83 -15.40 -7.89
C HIS A 99 2.39 -16.83 -7.75
N GLU A 100 3.65 -17.02 -8.15
CA GLU A 100 4.39 -18.27 -8.02
C GLU A 100 5.91 -17.97 -7.97
N ARG A 101 6.65 -18.58 -7.04
CA ARG A 101 8.06 -18.22 -6.72
C ARG A 101 9.07 -18.42 -7.85
N SER A 102 8.79 -19.30 -8.81
CA SER A 102 9.60 -19.42 -10.05
C SER A 102 9.06 -18.59 -11.21
N ALA A 103 7.82 -18.08 -11.11
CA ALA A 103 7.30 -17.04 -11.99
C ALA A 103 7.80 -15.62 -11.62
N GLU A 104 8.33 -15.40 -10.40
CA GLU A 104 9.02 -14.16 -10.00
C GLU A 104 10.13 -13.78 -11.01
N ALA A 105 10.91 -14.74 -11.50
CA ALA A 105 11.95 -14.57 -12.54
C ALA A 105 11.42 -14.29 -13.97
N PHE A 106 10.12 -13.96 -14.07
CA PHE A 106 9.46 -13.41 -15.25
C PHE A 106 8.80 -12.04 -14.96
N SER A 107 8.97 -11.43 -13.77
CA SER A 107 8.39 -10.12 -13.45
C SER A 107 8.95 -9.04 -14.40
N ILE A 108 10.27 -8.85 -14.39
CA ILE A 108 10.99 -7.91 -15.28
C ILE A 108 10.72 -8.21 -16.77
N VAL A 109 10.57 -9.48 -17.15
CA VAL A 109 10.21 -9.87 -18.54
C VAL A 109 8.82 -9.38 -18.93
N ASN A 110 7.84 -9.45 -18.03
CA ASN A 110 6.49 -8.93 -18.25
C ASN A 110 6.47 -7.40 -18.25
N GLU A 111 7.16 -6.78 -17.30
CA GLU A 111 7.26 -5.34 -17.15
C GLU A 111 7.87 -4.68 -18.39
N ILE A 112 9.02 -5.18 -18.88
CA ILE A 112 9.65 -4.71 -20.13
C ILE A 112 8.68 -4.82 -21.32
N LEU A 113 7.96 -5.93 -21.46
CA LEU A 113 7.04 -6.13 -22.60
C LEU A 113 5.79 -5.24 -22.51
N CYS A 114 5.27 -5.03 -21.30
CA CYS A 114 4.17 -4.10 -21.03
C CYS A 114 4.58 -2.65 -21.31
N ALA A 115 5.74 -2.22 -20.78
CA ALA A 115 6.25 -0.87 -20.94
C ALA A 115 6.55 -0.56 -22.42
N MET A 116 7.19 -1.50 -23.13
CA MET A 116 7.34 -1.42 -24.59
C MET A 116 5.98 -1.36 -25.29
N ALA A 117 4.96 -2.11 -24.88
CA ALA A 117 3.61 -2.05 -25.46
C ALA A 117 2.88 -0.73 -25.19
N GLN A 118 3.16 -0.06 -24.07
CA GLN A 118 2.66 1.28 -23.78
C GLN A 118 3.28 2.36 -24.67
N THR A 119 4.49 2.17 -25.22
CA THR A 119 5.08 3.15 -26.18
C THR A 119 4.30 3.28 -27.49
N LYS A 120 3.42 2.32 -27.83
CA LYS A 120 2.72 2.21 -29.14
C LYS A 120 3.63 2.36 -30.36
N TYR A 121 4.83 1.76 -30.28
CA TYR A 121 5.80 1.65 -31.37
C TYR A 121 5.22 1.07 -32.68
N ASP A 122 4.13 0.31 -32.59
CA ASP A 122 3.40 -0.25 -33.73
C ASP A 122 2.57 0.80 -34.48
N VAL A 123 1.80 1.63 -33.76
CA VAL A 123 1.03 2.74 -34.34
C VAL A 123 1.96 3.88 -34.78
N MET A 124 3.02 4.11 -34.01
CA MET A 124 4.01 5.18 -34.24
C MET A 124 5.13 4.79 -35.23
N MET A 125 5.07 3.60 -35.84
CA MET A 125 6.03 3.15 -36.85
C MET A 125 6.14 4.18 -37.99
N ASN A 126 7.38 4.59 -38.28
CA ASN A 126 7.75 5.57 -39.31
C ASN A 126 7.14 6.98 -39.12
N GLN A 127 6.60 7.33 -37.94
CA GLN A 127 6.09 8.68 -37.65
C GLN A 127 7.19 9.68 -37.23
N GLY A 128 8.41 9.20 -36.96
CA GLY A 128 9.54 9.99 -36.48
C GLY A 128 9.87 9.74 -35.01
N ASP A 129 10.63 10.66 -34.42
CA ASP A 129 10.99 10.62 -32.99
C ASP A 129 9.87 11.24 -32.15
N TYR A 130 9.46 10.56 -31.08
CA TYR A 130 8.36 10.99 -30.23
C TYR A 130 8.64 10.71 -28.74
N LYS A 131 7.79 11.27 -27.87
CA LYS A 131 7.79 11.03 -26.44
C LYS A 131 6.60 10.18 -26.03
N ALA A 132 6.81 9.25 -25.12
CA ALA A 132 5.78 8.45 -24.47
C ALA A 132 5.85 8.64 -22.96
N GLN A 133 4.70 8.74 -22.30
CA GLN A 133 4.58 8.57 -20.86
C GLN A 133 4.12 7.15 -20.57
N ILE A 134 4.98 6.37 -19.91
CA ILE A 134 4.72 4.98 -19.55
C ILE A 134 4.25 4.94 -18.10
N ASP A 135 3.07 4.40 -17.85
CA ASP A 135 2.57 4.17 -16.49
C ASP A 135 3.18 2.87 -15.96
N MET A 136 4.28 2.97 -15.22
CA MET A 136 4.98 1.81 -14.69
C MET A 136 4.18 1.09 -13.61
N ASN A 137 3.23 1.76 -12.94
CA ASN A 137 2.28 1.11 -12.04
C ASN A 137 1.26 0.20 -12.77
N GLN A 138 1.10 0.31 -14.09
CA GLN A 138 0.34 -0.66 -14.92
C GLN A 138 1.21 -1.83 -15.43
N CYS A 139 2.54 -1.77 -15.30
CA CYS A 139 3.47 -2.79 -15.80
C CYS A 139 4.22 -3.56 -14.71
N SER A 140 4.47 -2.91 -13.57
CA SER A 140 5.11 -3.51 -12.41
C SER A 140 4.17 -4.46 -11.66
N LYS A 141 4.74 -5.50 -11.06
CA LYS A 141 4.05 -6.38 -10.11
C LYS A 141 4.58 -6.21 -8.69
N ASP A 142 5.58 -5.35 -8.49
CA ASP A 142 6.49 -5.40 -7.36
C ASP A 142 5.97 -4.71 -6.09
N LYS A 143 4.63 -4.67 -5.91
CA LYS A 143 3.97 -4.35 -4.62
C LYS A 143 4.12 -5.48 -3.58
N ASP A 144 5.06 -6.39 -3.81
CA ASP A 144 5.12 -7.77 -3.34
C ASP A 144 6.37 -8.06 -2.46
N SER A 145 7.25 -7.07 -2.24
CA SER A 145 8.51 -7.27 -1.52
C SER A 145 8.29 -7.69 -0.06
N ALA A 146 8.88 -8.82 0.34
CA ALA A 146 8.85 -9.29 1.73
C ALA A 146 9.55 -8.34 2.73
N SER A 147 10.32 -7.35 2.28
CA SER A 147 10.81 -6.26 3.14
C SER A 147 9.67 -5.41 3.70
N SER A 148 8.56 -5.29 2.97
CA SER A 148 7.35 -4.63 3.44
C SER A 148 6.57 -5.45 4.47
N ALA A 149 6.85 -6.74 4.70
CA ALA A 149 6.11 -7.55 5.68
C ALA A 149 6.24 -7.02 7.12
N GLY A 150 7.34 -6.33 7.44
CA GLY A 150 7.48 -5.58 8.69
C GLY A 150 6.65 -4.29 8.69
N GLU A 151 6.74 -3.50 7.61
CA GLU A 151 6.04 -2.22 7.45
C GLU A 151 4.50 -2.41 7.41
N SER A 152 4.01 -3.37 6.64
CA SER A 152 2.59 -3.77 6.50
C SER A 152 2.00 -4.52 7.70
N SER A 153 2.85 -4.98 8.63
CA SER A 153 2.37 -5.41 9.95
C SER A 153 1.93 -4.24 10.84
N GLN A 154 2.29 -3.01 10.46
CA GLN A 154 1.97 -1.76 11.18
C GLN A 154 1.18 -0.75 10.35
N ASN A 155 1.32 -0.71 9.02
CA ASN A 155 0.55 0.19 8.16
C ASN A 155 0.44 -0.30 6.70
N GLN A 156 -0.78 -0.38 6.17
CA GLN A 156 -1.04 -0.47 4.73
C GLN A 156 -1.17 0.96 4.19
N SER A 157 -0.12 1.51 3.60
CA SER A 157 -0.10 2.93 3.20
C SER A 157 -0.74 3.16 1.82
N SER A 158 -1.53 4.24 1.71
CA SER A 158 -2.31 4.59 0.53
C SER A 158 -1.50 5.18 -0.65
N GLY A 159 -0.21 4.87 -0.75
CA GLY A 159 0.69 5.44 -1.76
C GLY A 159 0.79 4.63 -3.05
N SER A 160 -0.02 3.57 -3.22
CA SER A 160 0.38 2.37 -3.97
C SER A 160 -0.32 2.14 -5.31
N THR A 161 -1.25 3.00 -5.75
CA THR A 161 -2.34 2.58 -6.67
C THR A 161 -2.70 3.52 -7.85
N ALA A 162 -1.91 4.55 -8.15
CA ALA A 162 -2.22 5.44 -9.28
C ALA A 162 -0.96 5.87 -10.06
N PRO A 163 -1.09 6.49 -11.25
CA PRO A 163 -0.07 6.38 -12.29
C PRO A 163 1.32 6.85 -11.92
N ASP A 164 2.31 6.04 -12.27
CA ASP A 164 3.74 6.31 -12.08
C ASP A 164 4.39 6.52 -13.44
N TYR A 165 4.57 7.78 -13.85
CA TYR A 165 4.83 8.12 -15.25
C TYR A 165 6.31 8.36 -15.57
N GLU A 166 6.96 7.38 -16.19
CA GLU A 166 8.27 7.57 -16.81
C GLU A 166 8.15 8.27 -18.17
N MET A 167 9.12 9.16 -18.45
CA MET A 167 9.23 9.92 -19.70
C MET A 167 10.24 9.25 -20.64
N TRP A 168 9.75 8.51 -21.63
CA TRP A 168 10.59 7.81 -22.61
C TRP A 168 10.67 8.58 -23.94
N THR A 169 11.86 8.70 -24.52
CA THR A 169 12.04 9.13 -25.91
C THR A 169 12.13 7.89 -26.80
N VAL A 170 11.33 7.83 -27.87
CA VAL A 170 11.15 6.62 -28.70
C VAL A 170 11.29 6.95 -30.19
N ASN A 171 11.94 6.05 -30.93
CA ASN A 171 11.91 6.00 -32.40
C ASN A 171 11.47 4.61 -32.85
N SER A 172 10.48 4.53 -33.74
CA SER A 172 10.03 3.26 -34.33
C SER A 172 10.07 3.33 -35.85
N SER A 173 10.72 2.35 -36.50
CA SER A 173 10.96 2.39 -37.94
C SER A 173 11.03 1.01 -38.61
N ARG A 174 10.49 0.93 -39.84
CA ARG A 174 10.55 -0.26 -40.70
C ARG A 174 10.68 0.15 -42.16
N ALA A 175 11.73 -0.32 -42.84
CA ALA A 175 12.06 0.11 -44.19
C ALA A 175 11.12 -0.45 -45.27
N ASP A 176 10.76 -1.73 -45.19
CA ASP A 176 9.84 -2.42 -46.10
C ASP A 176 9.20 -3.65 -45.41
N GLY A 177 8.34 -4.37 -46.13
CA GLY A 177 7.65 -5.56 -45.62
C GLY A 177 8.53 -6.79 -45.36
N ALA A 178 9.78 -6.82 -45.83
CA ALA A 178 10.74 -7.91 -45.61
C ALA A 178 11.80 -7.57 -44.55
N SER A 179 12.01 -6.29 -44.28
CA SER A 179 12.96 -5.78 -43.29
C SER A 179 12.47 -5.99 -41.85
N PRO A 180 13.38 -6.11 -40.87
CA PRO A 180 13.01 -6.08 -39.45
C PRO A 180 12.35 -4.74 -39.07
N HIS A 181 11.43 -4.80 -38.10
CA HIS A 181 10.91 -3.62 -37.41
C HIS A 181 11.89 -3.27 -36.28
N ILE A 182 12.38 -2.02 -36.27
CA ILE A 182 13.38 -1.54 -35.32
C ILE A 182 12.74 -0.49 -34.40
N VAL A 183 12.85 -0.72 -33.09
CA VAL A 183 12.46 0.26 -32.07
C VAL A 183 13.70 0.65 -31.27
N LYS A 184 13.89 1.94 -31.04
CA LYS A 184 14.91 2.51 -30.15
C LYS A 184 14.21 3.26 -29.02
N VAL A 185 14.72 3.14 -27.80
CA VAL A 185 14.26 3.91 -26.65
C VAL A 185 15.45 4.47 -25.89
N TRP A 186 15.31 5.71 -25.43
CA TRP A 186 16.15 6.35 -24.43
C TRP A 186 15.27 6.64 -23.20
N ILE A 187 15.67 6.11 -22.05
CA ILE A 187 14.97 6.25 -20.75
C ILE A 187 15.94 6.98 -19.81
N HIS A 188 15.47 7.96 -19.04
CA HIS A 188 16.28 8.70 -18.07
C HIS A 188 15.81 8.38 -16.64
N GLU A 189 16.75 8.02 -15.78
CA GLU A 189 16.56 7.81 -14.35
C GLU A 189 17.34 8.89 -13.59
N GLU A 190 16.70 9.53 -12.60
CA GLU A 190 17.34 10.55 -11.76
C GLU A 190 18.31 9.93 -10.72
N ALA A 191 19.07 10.77 -10.00
CA ALA A 191 20.06 10.30 -9.03
C ALA A 191 19.42 10.04 -7.66
N GLU A 192 19.69 8.87 -7.08
CA GLU A 192 19.24 8.49 -5.73
C GLU A 192 20.37 8.54 -4.70
N GLN A 193 20.05 8.37 -3.41
CA GLN A 193 21.03 8.47 -2.31
C GLN A 193 22.23 7.52 -2.43
N ASP A 194 22.05 6.34 -3.04
CA ASP A 194 23.11 5.33 -3.24
C ASP A 194 23.46 5.06 -4.72
N ARG A 195 22.83 5.73 -5.71
CA ARG A 195 23.07 5.50 -7.16
C ARG A 195 23.16 6.82 -7.97
N PRO A 196 24.09 6.93 -8.94
CA PRO A 196 24.10 8.06 -9.87
C PRO A 196 22.89 8.01 -10.81
N ALA A 197 22.45 9.18 -11.30
CA ALA A 197 21.51 9.26 -12.41
C ALA A 197 22.05 8.48 -13.62
N MET A 198 21.16 7.95 -14.47
CA MET A 198 21.56 7.13 -15.60
C MET A 198 20.60 7.22 -16.78
N VAL A 199 21.08 6.79 -17.94
CA VAL A 199 20.28 6.70 -19.17
C VAL A 199 20.34 5.28 -19.70
N ILE A 200 19.18 4.65 -19.86
CA ILE A 200 19.06 3.31 -20.41
C ILE A 200 18.83 3.42 -21.92
N PHE A 201 19.68 2.78 -22.69
CA PHE A 201 19.51 2.60 -24.13
C PHE A 201 18.86 1.24 -24.38
N VAL A 202 17.70 1.21 -25.03
CA VAL A 202 17.00 -0.03 -25.43
C VAL A 202 16.88 -0.08 -26.95
N LYS A 203 17.07 -1.28 -27.51
CA LYS A 203 16.85 -1.57 -28.93
C LYS A 203 16.13 -2.88 -29.13
N VAL A 204 14.94 -2.81 -29.72
CA VAL A 204 14.18 -3.98 -30.19
C VAL A 204 14.41 -4.16 -31.69
N THR A 205 14.64 -5.40 -32.10
CA THR A 205 14.68 -5.83 -33.50
C THR A 205 13.71 -6.98 -33.67
N ILE A 206 12.56 -6.74 -34.31
CA ILE A 206 11.49 -7.72 -34.53
C ILE A 206 11.57 -8.19 -35.98
N THR A 207 11.81 -9.49 -36.19
CA THR A 207 11.89 -10.10 -37.53
C THR A 207 10.58 -10.80 -37.92
N GLU A 208 9.77 -11.21 -36.95
CA GLU A 208 8.46 -11.82 -37.14
C GLU A 208 7.51 -11.31 -36.05
N GLY A 209 6.30 -10.91 -36.41
CA GLY A 209 5.27 -10.48 -35.45
C GLY A 209 4.53 -11.68 -34.82
N LYS A 210 3.82 -11.44 -33.72
CA LYS A 210 3.00 -12.47 -33.07
C LYS A 210 1.90 -13.01 -33.97
N SER A 211 1.62 -14.31 -33.83
CA SER A 211 0.60 -15.06 -34.57
C SER A 211 0.12 -16.27 -33.76
N ASP A 212 -0.99 -16.90 -34.18
CA ASP A 212 -1.57 -18.09 -33.52
C ASP A 212 -0.59 -19.27 -33.39
N THR A 213 0.40 -19.35 -34.28
CA THR A 213 1.48 -20.35 -34.27
C THR A 213 2.76 -19.89 -33.55
N ASN A 214 2.92 -18.58 -33.37
CA ASN A 214 4.05 -17.96 -32.67
C ASN A 214 3.55 -16.78 -31.83
N PRO A 215 3.04 -17.01 -30.60
CA PRO A 215 2.36 -15.97 -29.82
C PRO A 215 3.30 -14.85 -29.34
N TYR A 216 4.63 -15.09 -29.35
CA TYR A 216 5.62 -14.09 -28.97
C TYR A 216 6.12 -13.23 -30.14
N GLY A 217 6.08 -13.77 -31.37
CA GLY A 217 6.87 -13.27 -32.50
C GLY A 217 8.33 -13.74 -32.41
N ILE A 218 9.16 -13.35 -33.39
CA ILE A 218 10.62 -13.54 -33.33
C ILE A 218 11.27 -12.16 -33.22
N PHE A 219 11.86 -11.87 -32.06
CA PHE A 219 12.56 -10.62 -31.78
C PHE A 219 13.82 -10.80 -30.91
N GLY A 220 14.65 -9.76 -30.91
CA GLY A 220 15.69 -9.54 -29.91
C GLY A 220 15.67 -8.10 -29.41
N LEU A 221 15.54 -7.94 -28.10
CA LEU A 221 15.63 -6.69 -27.35
C LEU A 221 16.94 -6.71 -26.55
N ASN A 222 17.81 -5.72 -26.77
CA ASN A 222 19.01 -5.50 -25.96
C ASN A 222 18.88 -4.17 -25.22
N PHE A 223 19.38 -4.11 -23.98
CA PHE A 223 19.42 -2.90 -23.17
C PHE A 223 20.73 -2.74 -22.41
N VAL A 224 21.07 -1.49 -22.07
CA VAL A 224 22.23 -1.13 -21.22
C VAL A 224 21.96 0.17 -20.49
N GLY A 225 22.28 0.20 -19.19
CA GLY A 225 22.24 1.40 -18.36
C GLY A 225 23.61 2.08 -18.32
N HIS A 226 23.67 3.36 -18.67
CA HIS A 226 24.89 4.17 -18.67
C HIS A 226 24.82 5.28 -17.61
N PRO A 227 25.76 5.37 -16.65
CA PRO A 227 25.72 6.37 -15.59
C PRO A 227 26.02 7.77 -16.13
N VAL A 228 25.30 8.77 -15.63
CA VAL A 228 25.52 10.19 -15.89
C VAL A 228 26.56 10.71 -14.89
N ILE A 229 27.65 11.27 -15.40
CA ILE A 229 28.74 11.85 -14.61
C ILE A 229 28.92 13.30 -15.05
N ASP A 230 28.93 14.23 -14.09
CA ASP A 230 29.00 15.69 -14.34
C ASP A 230 27.97 16.22 -15.36
N GLY A 231 26.80 15.57 -15.43
CA GLY A 231 25.72 15.90 -16.39
C GLY A 231 25.89 15.31 -17.79
N VAL A 232 26.82 14.37 -18.00
CA VAL A 232 27.09 13.71 -19.28
C VAL A 232 26.94 12.20 -19.17
N VAL A 233 26.22 11.57 -20.11
CA VAL A 233 26.07 10.10 -20.17
C VAL A 233 27.41 9.43 -20.47
N ASN A 234 27.92 8.62 -19.56
CA ASN A 234 29.19 7.92 -19.73
C ASN A 234 28.97 6.55 -20.38
N THR A 235 28.87 6.53 -21.72
CA THR A 235 28.72 5.29 -22.51
C THR A 235 29.90 4.32 -22.42
N SER A 236 31.03 4.72 -21.82
CA SER A 236 32.18 3.83 -21.59
C SER A 236 32.02 2.91 -20.35
N VAL A 237 30.93 3.06 -19.60
CA VAL A 237 30.60 2.23 -18.43
C VAL A 237 29.17 1.70 -18.60
N ALA A 238 28.98 0.39 -18.43
CA ALA A 238 27.66 -0.22 -18.27
C ALA A 238 27.45 -0.52 -16.77
N ALA A 239 26.40 0.03 -16.18
CA ALA A 239 26.03 -0.19 -14.78
C ALA A 239 25.22 -1.49 -14.63
N PHE A 240 24.27 -1.70 -15.54
CA PHE A 240 23.72 -3.00 -15.92
C PHE A 240 23.56 -3.14 -17.45
N LYS A 241 23.32 -4.38 -17.89
CA LYS A 241 22.98 -4.72 -19.29
C LYS A 241 22.11 -5.98 -19.32
N GLY A 242 21.36 -6.17 -20.41
CA GLY A 242 20.61 -7.40 -20.59
C GLY A 242 19.98 -7.58 -21.96
N ILE A 243 19.48 -8.80 -22.19
CA ILE A 243 18.89 -9.25 -23.44
C ILE A 243 17.60 -10.03 -23.16
N LEU A 244 16.52 -9.67 -23.84
CA LEU A 244 15.29 -10.44 -23.95
C LEU A 244 15.09 -10.83 -25.42
N LYS A 245 15.02 -12.12 -25.73
CA LYS A 245 14.86 -12.60 -27.11
C LYS A 245 14.02 -13.86 -27.22
N THR A 246 13.56 -14.12 -28.42
CA THR A 246 12.87 -15.35 -28.82
C THR A 246 13.59 -15.97 -30.02
N GLU A 247 13.78 -17.28 -30.02
CA GLU A 247 14.36 -18.00 -31.16
C GLU A 247 13.76 -19.39 -31.32
N LEU A 248 13.83 -19.94 -32.53
CA LEU A 248 13.44 -21.33 -32.81
C LEU A 248 14.52 -22.29 -32.32
N ASP A 249 14.11 -23.34 -31.60
CA ASP A 249 14.97 -24.47 -31.23
C ASP A 249 15.18 -25.43 -32.42
N SER A 250 15.97 -26.49 -32.22
CA SER A 250 16.17 -27.56 -33.20
C SER A 250 14.91 -28.33 -33.61
N SER A 251 13.82 -28.19 -32.87
CA SER A 251 12.51 -28.82 -33.08
C SER A 251 11.50 -27.88 -33.77
N GLY A 252 11.84 -26.59 -33.95
CA GLY A 252 10.93 -25.57 -34.46
C GLY A 252 10.00 -24.95 -33.42
N GLN A 253 10.27 -25.12 -32.12
CA GLN A 253 9.55 -24.48 -31.03
C GLN A 253 10.19 -23.14 -30.65
N VAL A 254 9.37 -22.14 -30.29
CA VAL A 254 9.86 -20.80 -29.93
C VAL A 254 10.26 -20.78 -28.45
N LEU A 255 11.57 -20.68 -28.20
CA LEU A 255 12.14 -20.46 -26.88
C LEU A 255 12.27 -18.98 -26.60
N LEU A 256 11.62 -18.51 -25.52
CA LEU A 256 11.93 -17.21 -24.94
C LEU A 256 13.14 -17.34 -24.01
N LYS A 257 14.06 -16.37 -24.09
CA LYS A 257 15.29 -16.31 -23.31
C LYS A 257 15.54 -14.90 -22.79
N PHE A 258 15.81 -14.78 -21.50
CA PHE A 258 16.13 -13.52 -20.83
C PHE A 258 17.43 -13.67 -20.02
N ALA A 259 18.32 -12.70 -20.09
CA ALA A 259 19.48 -12.58 -19.21
C ALA A 259 19.78 -11.11 -18.91
N ASN A 260 19.98 -10.76 -17.63
CA ASN A 260 20.57 -9.49 -17.23
C ASN A 260 21.76 -9.71 -16.27
N GLU A 261 22.63 -8.70 -16.14
CA GLU A 261 23.57 -8.58 -15.03
C GLU A 261 23.86 -7.10 -14.74
N GLY A 262 24.13 -6.78 -13.48
CA GLY A 262 24.54 -5.44 -13.05
C GLY A 262 25.28 -5.45 -11.72
N ASN A 263 25.92 -4.33 -11.39
CA ASN A 263 26.67 -4.16 -10.15
C ASN A 263 26.65 -2.69 -9.68
N GLU A 264 25.57 -2.32 -8.98
CA GLU A 264 25.22 -0.92 -8.68
C GLU A 264 25.22 -0.63 -7.18
N GLY A 265 26.15 -1.25 -6.45
CA GLY A 265 26.17 -1.32 -4.98
C GLY A 265 25.87 -2.72 -4.44
N GLY A 266 25.31 -3.58 -5.27
CA GLY A 266 25.18 -5.02 -5.11
C GLY A 266 25.22 -5.69 -6.48
N GLN A 267 25.72 -6.93 -6.55
CA GLN A 267 25.65 -7.73 -7.77
C GLN A 267 24.25 -8.33 -7.91
N PHE A 268 23.66 -8.21 -9.10
CA PHE A 268 22.46 -8.97 -9.47
C PHE A 268 22.65 -9.71 -10.79
N THR A 269 21.92 -10.81 -10.97
CA THR A 269 21.93 -11.60 -12.22
C THR A 269 20.67 -12.44 -12.32
N GLU A 270 19.83 -12.19 -13.32
CA GLU A 270 18.66 -12.99 -13.64
C GLU A 270 18.82 -13.68 -14.99
N LYS A 271 18.40 -14.95 -15.07
CA LYS A 271 18.48 -15.77 -16.29
C LYS A 271 17.27 -16.69 -16.38
N THR A 272 16.56 -16.64 -17.50
CA THR A 272 15.31 -17.38 -17.71
C THR A 272 15.26 -17.98 -19.12
N VAL A 273 14.80 -19.23 -19.23
CA VAL A 273 14.40 -19.88 -20.48
C VAL A 273 12.99 -20.43 -20.32
N LEU A 274 12.12 -20.16 -21.29
CA LEU A 274 10.77 -20.73 -21.37
C LEU A 274 10.49 -21.29 -22.76
N ASN A 275 10.13 -22.57 -22.77
CA ASN A 275 9.43 -23.22 -23.87
C ASN A 275 7.92 -23.24 -23.56
N ARG A 276 7.08 -22.78 -24.49
CA ARG A 276 5.62 -22.76 -24.34
C ARG A 276 4.98 -23.18 -25.66
N ALA A 277 4.00 -24.09 -25.61
CA ALA A 277 3.16 -24.38 -26.76
C ALA A 277 2.39 -23.11 -27.18
N SER A 278 2.10 -22.94 -28.47
CA SER A 278 1.50 -21.69 -28.98
C SER A 278 0.10 -21.44 -28.40
N ASP A 279 -0.60 -22.49 -27.97
CA ASP A 279 -1.90 -22.49 -27.31
C ASP A 279 -1.83 -22.36 -25.77
N GLY A 280 -0.63 -22.24 -25.18
CA GLY A 280 -0.43 -22.19 -23.72
C GLY A 280 -0.76 -23.49 -22.97
N SER A 281 -1.12 -24.57 -23.68
CA SER A 281 -1.57 -25.83 -23.09
C SER A 281 -0.49 -26.55 -22.31
N THR A 282 0.77 -26.40 -22.72
CA THR A 282 1.95 -27.06 -22.14
C THR A 282 3.18 -26.16 -22.24
N GLY A 283 4.18 -26.43 -21.39
CA GLY A 283 5.46 -25.73 -21.41
C GLY A 283 6.43 -26.23 -20.35
N SER A 284 7.67 -25.75 -20.44
CA SER A 284 8.76 -26.09 -19.52
C SER A 284 9.87 -25.04 -19.60
N GLY A 285 10.68 -24.92 -18.56
CA GLY A 285 11.69 -23.87 -18.48
C GLY A 285 12.67 -24.04 -17.33
N SER A 286 13.65 -23.15 -17.29
CA SER A 286 14.59 -23.01 -16.19
C SER A 286 14.77 -21.54 -15.85
N VAL A 287 14.90 -21.23 -14.56
CA VAL A 287 15.10 -19.88 -14.03
C VAL A 287 16.25 -19.87 -13.02
N TYR A 288 16.95 -18.74 -12.94
CA TYR A 288 18.00 -18.45 -11.98
C TYR A 288 17.95 -16.96 -11.63
N THR A 289 17.99 -16.65 -10.34
CA THR A 289 18.21 -15.29 -9.83
C THR A 289 19.32 -15.30 -8.79
N LEU A 290 20.14 -14.25 -8.81
CA LEU A 290 21.19 -13.96 -7.84
C LEU A 290 21.06 -12.50 -7.43
N ASP A 291 21.08 -12.25 -6.13
CA ASP A 291 21.00 -10.94 -5.49
C ASP A 291 22.07 -10.88 -4.38
N SER A 292 22.82 -9.77 -4.27
CA SER A 292 23.76 -9.54 -3.15
C SER A 292 23.55 -8.22 -2.39
N TRP A 293 22.38 -7.59 -2.48
CA TRP A 293 22.06 -6.31 -1.85
C TRP A 293 22.06 -6.43 -0.31
N GLY A 294 22.92 -5.66 0.35
CA GLY A 294 22.91 -5.50 1.81
C GLY A 294 23.22 -6.74 2.67
N GLY A 295 23.70 -7.85 2.10
CA GLY A 295 23.80 -9.12 2.84
C GLY A 295 24.75 -10.18 2.29
N GLN A 296 24.47 -11.44 2.62
CA GLN A 296 25.03 -12.61 1.92
C GLN A 296 24.23 -12.82 0.62
N PRO A 297 24.87 -13.24 -0.48
CA PRO A 297 24.15 -13.48 -1.73
C PRO A 297 23.00 -14.48 -1.56
N GLN A 298 21.83 -14.11 -2.07
CA GLN A 298 20.67 -15.00 -2.22
C GLN A 298 20.69 -15.56 -3.64
N GLU A 299 20.74 -16.87 -3.77
CA GLU A 299 20.70 -17.58 -5.05
C GLU A 299 19.45 -18.47 -5.08
N THR A 300 18.61 -18.29 -6.09
CA THR A 300 17.40 -19.10 -6.30
C THR A 300 17.42 -19.66 -7.73
N SER A 301 17.20 -20.96 -7.88
CA SER A 301 17.14 -21.58 -9.21
C SER A 301 16.18 -22.77 -9.26
N PHE A 302 15.36 -22.81 -10.32
CA PHE A 302 14.31 -23.80 -10.50
C PHE A 302 14.23 -24.32 -11.94
N ASN A 303 13.78 -25.56 -12.09
CA ASN A 303 13.20 -26.07 -13.33
C ASN A 303 11.67 -26.11 -13.18
N ILE A 304 10.96 -25.83 -14.27
CA ILE A 304 9.50 -25.81 -14.33
C ILE A 304 8.96 -26.68 -15.49
N ALA A 305 7.77 -27.25 -15.31
CA ALA A 305 7.01 -27.93 -16.35
C ALA A 305 5.49 -27.78 -16.06
N PHE A 306 4.67 -27.67 -17.10
CA PHE A 306 3.22 -27.54 -16.93
C PHE A 306 2.40 -28.14 -18.08
N ASN A 307 1.16 -28.47 -17.75
CA ASN A 307 0.07 -28.76 -18.70
C ASN A 307 -1.16 -27.91 -18.32
N THR A 308 -2.32 -28.13 -18.94
CA THR A 308 -3.55 -27.36 -18.67
C THR A 308 -4.11 -27.52 -17.24
N THR A 309 -3.71 -28.55 -16.49
CA THR A 309 -4.27 -28.91 -15.18
C THR A 309 -3.28 -28.69 -14.04
N TYR A 310 -1.98 -28.91 -14.27
CA TYR A 310 -0.96 -28.89 -13.22
C TYR A 310 0.30 -28.12 -13.62
N PHE A 311 0.95 -27.57 -12.61
CA PHE A 311 2.27 -26.94 -12.66
C PHE A 311 3.22 -27.68 -11.72
N LEU A 312 4.41 -28.03 -12.20
CA LEU A 312 5.47 -28.74 -11.48
C LEU A 312 6.71 -27.85 -11.43
N ARG A 313 7.24 -27.62 -10.23
CA ARG A 313 8.47 -26.87 -9.97
C ARG A 313 9.40 -27.69 -9.09
N ALA A 314 10.69 -27.72 -9.39
CA ALA A 314 11.72 -28.23 -8.48
C ALA A 314 12.97 -27.35 -8.57
N LYS A 315 13.93 -27.54 -7.66
CA LYS A 315 15.24 -26.85 -7.73
C LYS A 315 15.99 -27.24 -9.01
N ALA A 316 17.04 -26.50 -9.37
CA ALA A 316 17.77 -26.74 -10.63
C ALA A 316 18.36 -28.16 -10.77
N ASP A 317 18.64 -28.86 -9.66
CA ASP A 317 19.07 -30.27 -9.60
C ASP A 317 17.88 -31.28 -9.62
N ASN A 318 16.66 -30.77 -9.78
CA ASN A 318 15.37 -31.45 -9.64
C ASN A 318 15.07 -32.00 -8.23
N SER A 319 15.75 -31.50 -7.19
CA SER A 319 15.39 -31.77 -5.79
C SER A 319 14.20 -30.93 -5.32
N ASP A 320 13.54 -31.42 -4.27
CA ASP A 320 12.38 -30.77 -3.61
C ASP A 320 11.23 -30.36 -4.57
N PRO A 321 10.66 -31.31 -5.34
CA PRO A 321 9.60 -31.01 -6.30
C PRO A 321 8.27 -30.70 -5.62
N LYS A 322 7.60 -29.64 -6.07
CA LYS A 322 6.26 -29.19 -5.65
C LYS A 322 5.30 -29.27 -6.84
N CYS A 323 4.09 -29.78 -6.61
CA CYS A 323 3.03 -29.85 -7.60
C CYS A 323 1.90 -28.90 -7.22
N PHE A 324 1.31 -28.20 -8.18
CA PHE A 324 0.25 -27.22 -7.95
C PHE A 324 -0.87 -27.33 -9.00
N SER A 325 -2.10 -27.02 -8.60
CA SER A 325 -3.27 -26.99 -9.49
C SER A 325 -3.32 -25.70 -10.31
N ARG A 326 -3.36 -25.81 -11.64
CA ARG A 326 -3.71 -24.69 -12.55
C ARG A 326 -5.22 -24.48 -12.68
N THR A 327 -6.02 -25.19 -11.88
CA THR A 327 -7.49 -25.18 -11.88
C THR A 327 -8.10 -24.91 -10.50
N SER A 328 -7.27 -24.58 -9.50
CA SER A 328 -7.68 -24.37 -8.12
C SER A 328 -6.71 -23.37 -7.49
N PHE A 329 -7.23 -22.23 -7.06
CA PHE A 329 -6.41 -21.10 -6.59
C PHE A 329 -6.93 -20.59 -5.25
N ASP A 330 -6.02 -20.14 -4.41
CA ASP A 330 -6.31 -19.30 -3.24
C ASP A 330 -6.23 -17.84 -3.69
N GLU A 331 -7.24 -17.02 -3.37
CA GLU A 331 -7.38 -15.66 -3.88
C GLU A 331 -7.30 -14.59 -2.78
N THR A 332 -6.48 -13.56 -3.00
CA THR A 332 -6.42 -12.37 -2.14
C THR A 332 -6.45 -11.09 -2.96
N ALA A 333 -7.44 -10.23 -2.73
CA ALA A 333 -7.47 -8.89 -3.31
C ALA A 333 -6.68 -7.88 -2.46
N TRP A 334 -5.91 -7.03 -3.16
CA TRP A 334 -4.97 -6.08 -2.58
C TRP A 334 -5.45 -4.62 -2.69
N ASP A 335 -6.05 -4.27 -3.83
CA ASP A 335 -6.51 -2.91 -4.13
C ASP A 335 -8.04 -2.95 -4.27
N TYR A 336 -8.77 -1.97 -3.71
CA TYR A 336 -10.24 -1.91 -3.76
C TYR A 336 -10.78 -0.54 -4.17
N GLY A 337 -11.82 -0.54 -5.02
CA GLY A 337 -12.64 0.62 -5.35
C GLY A 337 -13.87 0.68 -4.45
N LEU A 338 -14.32 1.91 -4.17
CA LEU A 338 -15.54 2.21 -3.43
C LEU A 338 -16.48 2.99 -4.34
N TYR A 339 -17.75 2.63 -4.34
CA TYR A 339 -18.75 3.20 -5.24
C TYR A 339 -20.02 3.57 -4.48
N GLY A 340 -20.69 4.64 -4.91
CA GLY A 340 -22.01 5.00 -4.39
C GLY A 340 -23.10 4.00 -4.81
N ALA A 341 -24.30 4.16 -4.25
CA ALA A 341 -25.48 3.34 -4.60
C ALA A 341 -25.93 3.46 -6.08
N ASP A 342 -25.38 4.40 -6.84
CA ASP A 342 -25.56 4.56 -8.30
C ASP A 342 -24.41 3.97 -9.13
N GLY A 343 -23.43 3.32 -8.49
CA GLY A 343 -22.25 2.74 -9.13
C GLY A 343 -21.18 3.76 -9.56
N SER A 344 -21.30 5.05 -9.18
CA SER A 344 -20.25 6.05 -9.41
C SER A 344 -19.10 5.92 -8.41
N ARG A 345 -17.85 6.21 -8.80
CA ARG A 345 -16.68 6.13 -7.90
C ARG A 345 -16.74 7.17 -6.77
N VAL A 346 -16.53 6.72 -5.54
CA VAL A 346 -16.27 7.63 -4.41
C VAL A 346 -14.86 8.19 -4.52
N SER A 347 -14.74 9.48 -4.82
CA SER A 347 -13.47 10.19 -4.83
C SER A 347 -13.09 10.70 -3.44
N ARG A 348 -11.78 10.76 -3.13
CA ARG A 348 -11.22 11.46 -1.95
C ARG A 348 -10.08 12.37 -2.40
N ASN A 349 -10.06 13.62 -1.93
CA ASN A 349 -8.93 14.55 -2.10
C ASN A 349 -7.88 14.33 -1.00
N SER A 350 -7.24 13.15 -1.00
CA SER A 350 -6.26 12.77 0.02
C SER A 350 -4.87 13.39 -0.18
N GLY A 351 -4.58 13.96 -1.34
CA GLY A 351 -3.34 14.70 -1.64
C GLY A 351 -3.08 14.96 -3.13
N PHE A 352 -1.88 15.44 -3.47
CA PHE A 352 -1.38 15.57 -4.85
C PHE A 352 0.17 15.65 -4.90
N PRO A 353 0.81 15.36 -6.05
CA PRO A 353 2.26 15.45 -6.17
C PRO A 353 2.72 16.90 -6.24
N ILE A 354 3.89 17.16 -5.67
CA ILE A 354 4.55 18.46 -5.68
C ILE A 354 6.03 18.33 -6.03
N LYS A 355 6.67 19.45 -6.37
CA LYS A 355 8.13 19.56 -6.34
C LYS A 355 8.61 20.83 -5.66
N LYS A 356 9.82 20.75 -5.11
CA LYS A 356 10.62 21.89 -4.62
C LYS A 356 12.02 21.78 -5.24
N ASP A 357 12.43 22.80 -5.96
CA ASP A 357 13.67 22.78 -6.75
C ASP A 357 13.66 21.57 -7.71
N ASN A 358 14.56 20.60 -7.55
CA ASN A 358 14.58 19.33 -8.30
C ASN A 358 13.96 18.15 -7.52
N TYR A 359 13.50 18.32 -6.29
CA TYR A 359 12.99 17.24 -5.46
C TYR A 359 11.47 17.08 -5.62
N TYR A 360 11.03 15.90 -6.07
CA TYR A 360 9.62 15.51 -6.13
C TYR A 360 9.16 14.89 -4.80
N GLY A 361 7.88 15.06 -4.48
CA GLY A 361 7.27 14.54 -3.26
C GLY A 361 5.75 14.70 -3.25
N TRP A 362 5.15 14.54 -2.07
CA TRP A 362 3.70 14.48 -1.90
C TRP A 362 3.22 15.40 -0.78
N ILE A 363 2.08 16.06 -0.98
CA ILE A 363 1.33 16.72 0.08
C ILE A 363 -0.06 16.06 0.17
N GLY A 364 -0.52 15.80 1.39
CA GLY A 364 -1.85 15.25 1.63
C GLY A 364 -2.32 15.41 3.06
N TYR A 365 -3.38 14.69 3.43
CA TYR A 365 -3.98 14.73 4.76
C TYR A 365 -2.98 14.43 5.90
N TYR A 366 -2.07 13.48 5.69
CA TYR A 366 -1.02 13.13 6.66
C TYR A 366 0.12 14.16 6.75
N GLY A 367 0.09 15.21 5.94
CA GLY A 367 1.09 16.28 5.88
C GLY A 367 1.94 16.22 4.61
N LEU A 368 3.18 16.69 4.73
CA LEU A 368 4.15 16.80 3.64
C LEU A 368 5.17 15.65 3.73
N TRP A 369 5.47 15.04 2.59
CA TRP A 369 6.65 14.21 2.38
C TRP A 369 7.50 14.77 1.23
N LEU A 370 8.76 15.04 1.52
CA LEU A 370 9.83 15.38 0.58
C LEU A 370 11.16 14.88 1.20
N PRO A 371 12.19 14.53 0.40
CA PRO A 371 13.53 14.21 0.91
C PRO A 371 14.08 15.31 1.83
N ASN A 372 14.88 14.94 2.84
CA ASN A 372 15.39 15.90 3.83
C ASN A 372 16.28 16.98 3.18
N GLU A 373 16.94 16.61 2.09
CA GLU A 373 17.77 17.42 1.20
C GLU A 373 16.98 18.58 0.56
N ALA A 374 15.67 18.39 0.32
CA ALA A 374 14.79 19.45 -0.16
C ALA A 374 14.59 20.57 0.87
N ASN A 375 14.85 20.29 2.16
CA ASN A 375 14.88 21.25 3.29
C ASN A 375 13.69 22.24 3.28
N VAL A 376 12.48 21.72 3.49
CA VAL A 376 11.25 22.53 3.39
C VAL A 376 10.91 23.25 4.70
N ASN A 377 10.84 24.57 4.61
CA ASN A 377 10.60 25.50 5.70
C ASN A 377 9.21 26.18 5.59
N ASN A 378 8.74 26.75 6.70
CA ASN A 378 7.51 27.54 6.70
C ASN A 378 7.70 28.85 5.92
N GLY A 379 6.90 29.07 4.88
CA GLY A 379 7.00 30.20 3.96
C GLY A 379 7.68 29.88 2.63
N ASP A 380 8.25 28.68 2.47
CA ASP A 380 8.80 28.23 1.19
C ASP A 380 7.71 28.14 0.11
N THR A 381 8.11 28.24 -1.16
CA THR A 381 7.23 27.93 -2.29
C THR A 381 7.49 26.51 -2.78
N VAL A 382 6.44 25.73 -2.93
CA VAL A 382 6.44 24.43 -3.63
C VAL A 382 5.45 24.49 -4.79
N TYR A 383 5.61 23.63 -5.78
CA TYR A 383 4.76 23.62 -6.96
C TYR A 383 3.94 22.34 -7.00
N LYS A 384 2.61 22.44 -7.11
CA LYS A 384 1.80 21.31 -7.58
C LYS A 384 2.19 21.01 -9.02
N VAL A 385 2.56 19.77 -9.29
CA VAL A 385 2.94 19.31 -10.62
C VAL A 385 1.75 18.62 -11.27
N SER A 386 1.48 18.94 -12.53
CA SER A 386 0.54 18.22 -13.38
C SER A 386 1.04 18.16 -14.82
N PHE A 387 1.02 16.97 -15.43
CA PHE A 387 1.47 16.75 -16.80
C PHE A 387 0.27 16.72 -17.77
N GLY A 388 0.50 17.09 -19.03
CA GLY A 388 -0.51 16.98 -20.10
C GLY A 388 0.04 17.41 -21.46
N GLN A 389 -0.84 17.61 -22.45
CA GLN A 389 -0.48 17.95 -23.83
C GLN A 389 0.27 19.29 -24.01
N GLY A 390 0.43 20.09 -22.94
CA GLY A 390 1.27 21.29 -22.92
C GLY A 390 2.67 21.11 -22.29
N GLY A 391 3.01 19.91 -21.80
CA GLY A 391 4.20 19.65 -20.98
C GLY A 391 3.90 19.65 -19.48
N GLU A 392 4.93 19.89 -18.66
CA GLU A 392 4.76 20.09 -17.21
C GLU A 392 4.05 21.42 -16.92
N THR A 393 3.02 21.38 -16.08
CA THR A 393 2.41 22.57 -15.48
C THR A 393 2.69 22.59 -13.98
N ALA A 394 3.29 23.69 -13.52
CA ALA A 394 3.75 23.88 -12.15
C ALA A 394 2.99 25.05 -11.50
N VAL A 395 2.07 24.75 -10.58
CA VAL A 395 1.24 25.77 -9.89
C VAL A 395 1.84 26.05 -8.50
N PRO A 396 2.30 27.29 -8.20
CA PRO A 396 2.96 27.60 -6.94
C PRO A 396 1.98 27.68 -5.75
N TYR A 397 2.44 27.18 -4.61
CA TYR A 397 1.77 27.25 -3.31
C TYR A 397 2.79 27.60 -2.21
N THR A 398 2.35 28.33 -1.18
CA THR A 398 3.19 28.66 -0.01
C THR A 398 3.03 27.62 1.09
N VAL A 399 4.12 27.07 1.61
CA VAL A 399 4.12 26.10 2.70
C VAL A 399 3.80 26.77 4.02
N VAL A 400 2.82 26.23 4.75
CA VAL A 400 2.58 26.50 6.17
C VAL A 400 3.02 25.28 6.95
N LYS A 401 4.00 25.44 7.85
CA LYS A 401 4.58 24.35 8.63
C LYS A 401 4.75 24.77 10.09
N LYS A 402 4.26 23.94 11.02
CA LYS A 402 4.05 24.29 12.42
C LYS A 402 4.55 23.17 13.33
N GLY A 403 5.19 23.53 14.43
CA GLY A 403 5.92 22.62 15.31
C GLY A 403 5.09 21.58 16.08
N GLY A 404 3.81 21.44 15.79
CA GLY A 404 2.92 20.41 16.33
C GLY A 404 1.60 20.37 15.57
N ARG A 405 0.74 19.40 15.89
CA ARG A 405 -0.61 19.24 15.33
C ARG A 405 -1.62 18.89 16.43
N LEU A 406 -2.83 19.42 16.30
CA LEU A 406 -3.97 19.03 17.14
C LEU A 406 -4.77 17.95 16.40
N LYS A 407 -5.04 16.84 17.07
CA LYS A 407 -5.97 15.80 16.59
C LYS A 407 -7.28 15.88 17.36
N LYS A 408 -8.39 15.64 16.70
CA LYS A 408 -9.73 15.43 17.24
C LYS A 408 -10.01 13.93 17.26
N HIS A 409 -10.55 13.43 18.36
CA HIS A 409 -10.98 12.05 18.54
C HIS A 409 -12.50 12.04 18.63
N THR A 410 -13.17 11.28 17.76
CA THR A 410 -14.62 11.08 17.81
C THR A 410 -14.91 9.65 18.24
N ARG A 411 -15.60 9.48 19.37
CA ARG A 411 -15.82 8.17 20.01
C ARG A 411 -16.93 7.38 19.32
N ASN A 412 -16.55 6.22 18.79
CA ASN A 412 -17.45 5.18 18.28
C ASN A 412 -17.59 4.03 19.29
N THR A 413 -18.67 3.25 19.17
CA THR A 413 -18.93 2.10 20.04
C THR A 413 -19.45 0.90 19.27
N ILE A 414 -18.93 -0.29 19.59
CA ILE A 414 -19.41 -1.59 19.12
C ILE A 414 -19.46 -2.57 20.32
N THR A 415 -19.63 -3.87 20.09
CA THR A 415 -19.67 -4.91 21.14
C THR A 415 -18.69 -6.03 20.83
N LEU A 416 -18.12 -6.68 21.85
CA LEU A 416 -17.15 -7.77 21.68
C LEU A 416 -17.65 -8.87 20.72
N GLY A 417 -18.94 -9.19 20.79
CA GLY A 417 -19.56 -10.23 19.96
C GLY A 417 -19.58 -9.94 18.46
N ALA A 418 -19.45 -8.66 18.08
CA ALA A 418 -19.37 -8.21 16.69
C ALA A 418 -17.92 -8.00 16.21
N ILE A 419 -16.92 -8.06 17.10
CA ILE A 419 -15.47 -8.02 16.77
C ILE A 419 -14.77 -9.35 17.12
N LYS A 420 -15.49 -10.47 17.03
CA LYS A 420 -14.94 -11.80 17.31
C LYS A 420 -13.74 -12.10 16.41
N ASN A 421 -12.73 -12.75 16.98
CA ASN A 421 -11.48 -13.14 16.32
C ASN A 421 -10.62 -11.99 15.72
N VAL A 422 -11.06 -10.73 15.76
CA VAL A 422 -10.27 -9.57 15.32
C VAL A 422 -8.98 -9.48 16.16
N PRO A 423 -7.79 -9.34 15.54
CA PRO A 423 -6.54 -9.12 16.26
C PRO A 423 -6.56 -7.79 17.03
N LEU A 424 -6.29 -7.87 18.33
CA LEU A 424 -6.10 -6.74 19.24
C LEU A 424 -4.67 -6.78 19.77
N ASP A 425 -3.85 -5.80 19.41
CA ASP A 425 -2.48 -5.66 19.89
C ASP A 425 -2.51 -5.15 21.34
N PHE A 426 -1.89 -5.91 22.25
CA PHE A 426 -1.94 -5.73 23.70
C PHE A 426 -0.54 -5.62 24.29
N TRP A 427 -0.26 -4.49 24.94
CA TRP A 427 1.02 -4.19 25.57
C TRP A 427 0.88 -4.24 27.10
N ASN A 428 1.69 -5.05 27.78
CA ASN A 428 1.71 -5.11 29.24
C ASN A 428 3.10 -5.46 29.77
N ASP A 429 3.66 -4.63 30.66
CA ASP A 429 4.91 -4.89 31.42
C ASP A 429 6.12 -5.36 30.59
N GLY A 430 6.23 -4.89 29.34
CA GLY A 430 7.33 -5.24 28.41
C GLY A 430 7.00 -6.32 27.39
N ASP A 431 5.90 -7.07 27.57
CA ASP A 431 5.40 -8.05 26.60
C ASP A 431 4.39 -7.41 25.64
N SER A 432 4.66 -7.54 24.34
CA SER A 432 3.69 -7.22 23.27
C SER A 432 3.04 -8.52 22.78
N ASN A 433 1.71 -8.64 22.97
CA ASN A 433 0.91 -9.82 22.65
C ASN A 433 -0.18 -9.45 21.63
N ARG A 434 -0.65 -10.43 20.86
CA ARG A 434 -1.90 -10.36 20.10
C ARG A 434 -2.98 -11.15 20.81
N VAL A 435 -4.07 -10.46 21.12
CA VAL A 435 -5.25 -10.96 21.84
C VAL A 435 -6.44 -10.95 20.89
N LYS A 436 -7.39 -11.86 21.07
CA LYS A 436 -8.70 -11.84 20.39
C LYS A 436 -9.82 -12.20 21.35
N TRP A 437 -11.02 -11.72 21.09
CA TRP A 437 -12.24 -12.23 21.75
C TRP A 437 -12.77 -13.44 20.96
N ASN A 438 -12.86 -14.61 21.61
CA ASN A 438 -13.32 -15.85 20.96
C ASN A 438 -14.82 -16.15 21.17
N GLY A 439 -15.60 -15.22 21.71
CA GLY A 439 -17.00 -15.44 22.11
C GLY A 439 -17.17 -15.96 23.54
N THR A 440 -16.09 -16.16 24.31
CA THR A 440 -16.19 -16.54 25.74
C THR A 440 -15.04 -15.99 26.60
N ASN A 441 -13.82 -15.89 26.08
CA ASN A 441 -12.66 -15.32 26.77
C ASN A 441 -11.86 -14.40 25.84
N PHE A 442 -11.06 -13.51 26.43
CA PHE A 442 -9.90 -12.96 25.75
C PHE A 442 -8.79 -13.99 25.69
N VAL A 443 -8.27 -14.25 24.50
CA VAL A 443 -7.25 -15.27 24.26
C VAL A 443 -6.03 -14.64 23.59
N LYS A 444 -4.86 -14.80 24.22
CA LYS A 444 -3.55 -14.54 23.61
C LYS A 444 -3.26 -15.63 22.57
N PHE A 445 -2.88 -15.24 21.35
CA PHE A 445 -2.60 -16.19 20.26
C PHE A 445 -1.30 -15.92 19.48
N ALA A 446 -0.72 -14.72 19.59
CA ALA A 446 0.62 -14.43 19.09
C ALA A 446 1.40 -13.47 20.03
N GLN A 447 2.73 -13.43 19.88
CA GLN A 447 3.63 -12.54 20.62
C GLN A 447 4.62 -11.87 19.65
N MET A 448 5.07 -10.66 19.97
CA MET A 448 6.07 -9.95 19.16
C MET A 448 7.47 -10.49 19.48
N ASN A 449 8.17 -10.99 18.46
CA ASN A 449 9.58 -11.34 18.58
C ASN A 449 10.41 -10.02 18.62
N GLN A 450 11.07 -9.76 19.74
CA GLN A 450 11.81 -8.50 19.97
C GLN A 450 13.15 -8.41 19.21
N GLN A 451 13.59 -9.47 18.53
CA GLN A 451 14.80 -9.48 17.70
C GLN A 451 14.49 -9.32 16.20
N THR A 452 13.29 -9.73 15.75
CA THR A 452 12.86 -9.63 14.35
C THR A 452 11.77 -8.59 14.10
N HIS A 453 11.10 -8.11 15.16
CA HIS A 453 9.92 -7.26 15.12
C HIS A 453 8.77 -7.84 14.28
N MET A 454 8.63 -9.17 14.28
CA MET A 454 7.53 -9.89 13.65
C MET A 454 6.65 -10.61 14.69
N TRP A 455 5.38 -10.77 14.35
CA TRP A 455 4.41 -11.53 15.14
C TRP A 455 4.58 -13.04 14.92
N GLU A 456 4.79 -13.78 16.00
CA GLU A 456 4.87 -15.24 16.01
C GLU A 456 3.65 -15.82 16.74
N ASN A 457 2.95 -16.78 16.13
CA ASN A 457 1.86 -17.48 16.82
C ASN A 457 2.40 -18.32 17.98
N ILE A 458 1.73 -18.22 19.13
CA ILE A 458 1.99 -18.99 20.34
C ILE A 458 0.83 -19.96 20.60
N GLN A 459 0.99 -20.89 21.55
CA GLN A 459 -0.13 -21.70 21.99
C GLN A 459 -1.20 -20.81 22.65
N GLU A 460 -2.46 -21.01 22.28
CA GLU A 460 -3.56 -20.18 22.77
C GLU A 460 -3.74 -20.28 24.29
N SER A 461 -3.89 -19.13 24.94
CA SER A 461 -4.05 -19.04 26.40
C SER A 461 -4.92 -17.84 26.80
N ASN A 462 -5.74 -18.01 27.84
CA ASN A 462 -6.61 -16.94 28.31
C ASN A 462 -5.79 -15.77 28.90
N LEU A 463 -6.19 -14.54 28.60
CA LEU A 463 -5.72 -13.35 29.29
C LEU A 463 -6.26 -13.34 30.73
N SER A 464 -5.39 -13.15 31.73
CA SER A 464 -5.83 -12.96 33.11
C SER A 464 -6.51 -11.61 33.27
N LEU A 465 -7.73 -11.62 33.83
CA LEU A 465 -8.47 -10.43 34.23
C LEU A 465 -8.39 -10.17 35.75
N ASN A 466 -7.49 -10.86 36.45
CA ASN A 466 -7.23 -10.70 37.89
C ASN A 466 -5.91 -9.95 38.10
N ASN A 467 -5.85 -9.15 39.17
CA ASN A 467 -4.70 -8.34 39.58
C ASN A 467 -4.21 -7.36 38.49
N MET A 468 -5.13 -6.76 37.74
CA MET A 468 -4.84 -5.76 36.71
C MET A 468 -4.54 -4.37 37.32
N ASN A 469 -3.68 -3.59 36.66
CA ASN A 469 -3.36 -2.21 37.06
C ASN A 469 -4.53 -1.23 36.79
N HIS A 470 -5.46 -1.58 35.90
CA HIS A 470 -6.59 -0.74 35.47
C HIS A 470 -7.88 -1.55 35.36
N GLY A 471 -9.04 -0.89 35.45
CA GLY A 471 -10.36 -1.50 35.26
C GLY A 471 -10.79 -1.66 33.78
N ASP A 472 -10.05 -1.07 32.84
CA ASP A 472 -10.30 -1.18 31.40
C ASP A 472 -9.14 -1.91 30.72
N LEU A 473 -9.44 -2.68 29.68
CA LEU A 473 -8.42 -3.18 28.75
C LEU A 473 -8.19 -2.14 27.65
N ASN A 474 -6.92 -1.83 27.40
CA ASN A 474 -6.46 -0.95 26.33
C ASN A 474 -5.76 -1.79 25.26
N PHE A 475 -6.12 -1.59 24.00
CA PHE A 475 -5.61 -2.30 22.84
C PHE A 475 -5.37 -1.33 21.67
N TRP A 476 -4.69 -1.81 20.63
CA TRP A 476 -4.68 -1.19 19.31
C TRP A 476 -5.10 -2.20 18.25
N SER A 477 -5.82 -1.76 17.21
CA SER A 477 -6.17 -2.61 16.07
C SER A 477 -6.42 -1.76 14.81
N GLN A 478 -5.63 -1.99 13.77
CA GLN A 478 -5.84 -1.36 12.45
C GLN A 478 -7.21 -1.70 11.85
N SER A 479 -7.77 -2.87 12.19
CA SER A 479 -9.09 -3.33 11.77
C SER A 479 -10.26 -2.62 12.47
N LEU A 480 -9.96 -1.78 13.45
CA LEU A 480 -10.92 -0.97 14.21
C LEU A 480 -10.51 0.53 14.22
N GLY A 481 -9.69 0.95 13.26
CA GLY A 481 -9.27 2.35 13.10
C GLY A 481 -8.25 2.89 14.11
N GLY A 482 -7.64 2.04 14.96
CA GLY A 482 -6.56 2.47 15.87
C GLY A 482 -6.78 2.07 17.33
N GLN A 483 -6.86 3.04 18.25
CA GLN A 483 -6.98 2.77 19.69
C GLN A 483 -8.35 2.16 20.03
N VAL A 484 -8.32 1.05 20.77
CA VAL A 484 -9.50 0.30 21.23
C VAL A 484 -9.48 0.20 22.75
N ARG A 485 -10.63 0.38 23.41
CA ARG A 485 -10.82 0.15 24.84
C ARG A 485 -12.00 -0.78 25.08
N VAL A 486 -11.88 -1.67 26.06
CA VAL A 486 -12.97 -2.54 26.52
C VAL A 486 -13.23 -2.27 27.98
N LYS A 487 -14.42 -1.72 28.27
CA LYS A 487 -14.84 -1.35 29.62
C LYS A 487 -15.34 -2.59 30.36
N LEU A 488 -14.64 -2.98 31.43
CA LEU A 488 -14.96 -4.18 32.21
C LEU A 488 -15.72 -3.83 33.49
N VAL A 489 -16.37 -4.84 34.09
CA VAL A 489 -16.99 -4.73 35.41
C VAL A 489 -16.04 -5.30 36.44
N CYS A 490 -15.35 -4.43 37.18
CA CYS A 490 -14.24 -4.81 38.07
C CYS A 490 -14.49 -4.45 39.54
N THR A 491 -13.87 -5.22 40.42
CA THR A 491 -13.72 -4.90 41.84
C THR A 491 -12.30 -4.40 42.08
N TRP A 492 -12.17 -3.19 42.63
CA TRP A 492 -10.88 -2.69 43.13
C TRP A 492 -10.56 -3.33 44.49
N THR A 493 -9.32 -3.77 44.65
CA THR A 493 -8.77 -4.25 45.93
C THR A 493 -7.64 -3.30 46.34
N PRO A 494 -7.79 -2.55 47.44
CA PRO A 494 -6.71 -1.70 47.98
C PRO A 494 -5.46 -2.52 48.31
N GLY A 495 -4.29 -1.95 48.05
CA GLY A 495 -3.00 -2.57 48.40
C GLY A 495 -2.63 -2.38 49.88
N GLU A 496 -1.78 -3.26 50.40
CA GLU A 496 -1.27 -3.17 51.77
C GLU A 496 0.17 -2.62 51.82
N GLY A 497 0.39 -1.62 52.67
CA GLY A 497 1.71 -1.09 53.05
C GLY A 497 2.42 -0.32 51.94
N GLN A 498 3.13 -1.05 51.07
CA GLN A 498 3.86 -0.53 49.90
C GLN A 498 3.52 -1.30 48.61
N THR A 499 2.54 -2.20 48.66
CA THR A 499 2.00 -2.84 47.45
C THR A 499 0.94 -1.91 46.83
N PRO A 500 0.95 -1.72 45.51
CA PRO A 500 -0.18 -1.10 44.81
C PRO A 500 -1.46 -1.92 45.01
N GLY A 501 -2.62 -1.24 44.96
CA GLY A 501 -3.90 -1.94 44.79
C GLY A 501 -4.04 -2.51 43.38
N SER A 502 -5.05 -3.34 43.16
CA SER A 502 -5.30 -3.92 41.83
C SER A 502 -6.79 -4.20 41.58
N TYR A 503 -7.14 -4.25 40.30
CA TYR A 503 -8.48 -4.62 39.83
C TYR A 503 -8.57 -6.12 39.58
N SER A 504 -9.69 -6.73 39.94
CA SER A 504 -10.08 -8.05 39.42
C SER A 504 -11.44 -7.94 38.76
N CYS A 505 -11.52 -8.36 37.50
CA CYS A 505 -12.64 -8.07 36.62
C CYS A 505 -13.45 -9.32 36.29
N ASN A 506 -14.77 -9.16 36.24
CA ASN A 506 -15.67 -10.20 35.76
C ASN A 506 -15.36 -10.51 34.30
N ASN A 507 -15.47 -11.78 33.91
CA ASN A 507 -15.34 -12.18 32.52
C ASN A 507 -16.45 -11.49 31.68
N PRO A 508 -16.10 -10.79 30.58
CA PRO A 508 -17.08 -10.09 29.76
C PRO A 508 -17.94 -11.06 28.95
N ALA A 509 -18.86 -10.51 28.15
CA ALA A 509 -19.75 -11.26 27.28
C ALA A 509 -19.84 -10.60 25.89
N ASP A 510 -20.50 -11.25 24.94
CA ASP A 510 -20.65 -10.73 23.57
C ASP A 510 -21.29 -9.34 23.50
N ASN A 511 -22.11 -8.94 24.49
CA ASN A 511 -22.72 -7.61 24.57
C ASN A 511 -21.90 -6.57 25.35
N THR A 512 -20.69 -6.91 25.81
CA THR A 512 -19.80 -5.94 26.48
C THR A 512 -19.37 -4.85 25.48
N PRO A 513 -19.55 -3.55 25.82
CA PRO A 513 -19.16 -2.46 24.93
C PRO A 513 -17.66 -2.42 24.65
N VAL A 514 -17.34 -2.10 23.40
CA VAL A 514 -16.01 -1.82 22.90
C VAL A 514 -16.02 -0.39 22.38
N ILE A 515 -15.07 0.42 22.82
CA ILE A 515 -14.92 1.81 22.45
C ILE A 515 -13.71 1.92 21.51
N PHE A 516 -13.83 2.71 20.46
CA PHE A 516 -12.74 3.07 19.55
C PHE A 516 -12.98 4.48 19.02
N TYR A 517 -12.02 5.06 18.30
CA TYR A 517 -12.08 6.47 17.89
C TYR A 517 -11.75 6.64 16.42
N LYS A 518 -12.43 7.59 15.76
CA LYS A 518 -11.95 8.20 14.52
C LYS A 518 -11.03 9.37 14.87
N GLU A 519 -9.78 9.33 14.41
CA GLU A 519 -8.82 10.44 14.54
C GLU A 519 -8.88 11.35 13.31
N ASP A 520 -9.28 12.61 13.52
CA ASP A 520 -9.26 13.69 12.52
C ASP A 520 -8.17 14.71 12.89
N VAL A 521 -7.25 15.04 11.98
CA VAL A 521 -6.34 16.17 12.15
C VAL A 521 -7.13 17.47 12.01
N VAL A 522 -6.91 18.44 12.90
CA VAL A 522 -7.57 19.75 12.85
C VAL A 522 -6.92 20.63 11.78
N PHE A 523 -7.73 21.22 10.90
CA PHE A 523 -7.31 22.10 9.80
C PHE A 523 -7.67 23.58 10.04
N PRO A 524 -7.05 24.53 9.31
CA PRO A 524 -7.43 25.94 9.33
C PRO A 524 -8.90 26.16 8.93
N GLY A 525 -9.69 26.78 9.81
CA GLY A 525 -11.14 26.96 9.65
C GLY A 525 -11.98 26.11 10.60
N ASP A 526 -11.42 25.06 11.20
CA ASP A 526 -12.14 24.20 12.14
C ASP A 526 -12.64 24.92 13.39
N THR A 527 -13.79 24.48 13.89
CA THR A 527 -14.30 24.91 15.19
C THR A 527 -13.69 24.04 16.30
N VAL A 528 -12.70 24.59 17.00
CA VAL A 528 -12.10 24.00 18.21
C VAL A 528 -12.63 24.74 19.45
N PRO A 529 -13.04 24.04 20.54
CA PRO A 529 -13.42 24.68 21.79
C PRO A 529 -12.29 25.52 22.41
N SER A 530 -12.65 26.54 23.19
CA SER A 530 -11.69 27.38 23.90
C SER A 530 -12.27 27.84 25.25
N PRO A 531 -11.62 27.57 26.39
CA PRO A 531 -10.36 26.82 26.51
C PRO A 531 -10.51 25.33 26.21
N LEU A 532 -9.39 24.68 25.88
CA LEU A 532 -9.24 23.22 25.99
C LEU A 532 -8.64 22.89 27.35
N ARG A 533 -9.17 21.87 28.04
CA ARG A 533 -8.73 21.46 29.38
C ARG A 533 -8.10 20.07 29.39
N CYS A 534 -7.07 19.90 30.21
CA CYS A 534 -6.36 18.65 30.48
C CYS A 534 -6.25 18.40 31.99
N TYR A 535 -6.13 17.13 32.37
CA TYR A 535 -5.91 16.66 33.75
C TYR A 535 -4.89 15.51 33.87
N ASP A 536 -4.42 14.93 32.76
CA ASP A 536 -3.50 13.78 32.72
C ASP A 536 -2.52 13.93 31.54
N ASN A 537 -1.24 13.58 31.74
CA ASN A 537 -0.15 13.70 30.76
C ASN A 537 -0.14 15.08 30.03
N CYS A 538 -0.25 16.16 30.79
CA CYS A 538 -0.48 17.50 30.25
C CYS A 538 0.85 18.16 29.78
N PRO A 539 0.89 18.74 28.56
CA PRO A 539 2.07 19.45 28.04
C PRO A 539 2.25 20.80 28.74
N LYS A 540 3.49 21.18 29.03
CA LYS A 540 3.83 22.42 29.75
C LYS A 540 4.73 23.31 28.93
N TYR A 541 4.52 24.62 28.98
CA TYR A 541 5.46 25.59 28.43
C TYR A 541 6.56 25.94 29.45
N THR A 542 7.82 25.71 29.07
CA THR A 542 8.99 26.08 29.87
C THR A 542 9.64 27.33 29.26
N GLU A 543 9.45 28.49 29.91
CA GLU A 543 9.93 29.80 29.41
C GLU A 543 11.42 29.78 29.02
N GLY A 544 12.26 29.11 29.80
CA GLY A 544 13.71 29.05 29.60
C GLY A 544 14.17 28.30 28.33
N VAL A 545 13.29 27.52 27.69
CA VAL A 545 13.53 26.90 26.37
C VAL A 545 12.58 27.42 25.28
N THR A 546 11.65 28.32 25.62
CA THR A 546 10.62 28.88 24.72
C THR A 546 9.73 27.82 24.02
N GLY A 547 9.41 26.73 24.72
CA GLY A 547 8.59 25.63 24.20
C GLY A 547 8.46 24.50 25.23
N ILE A 548 8.25 23.26 24.76
CA ILE A 548 8.40 22.05 25.59
C ILE A 548 9.83 21.54 25.48
N ALA A 549 10.53 21.36 26.60
CA ALA A 549 11.89 20.83 26.57
C ALA A 549 11.89 19.31 26.33
N SER A 550 12.75 18.80 25.44
CA SER A 550 12.88 17.36 25.15
C SER A 550 13.25 16.48 26.36
N LEU A 551 13.78 17.08 27.44
CA LEU A 551 14.17 16.44 28.69
C LEU A 551 13.28 16.81 29.90
N ASP A 552 12.38 17.80 29.77
CA ASP A 552 11.35 18.01 30.79
C ASP A 552 10.33 16.87 30.66
N PRO A 553 9.88 16.25 31.77
CA PRO A 553 8.70 15.41 31.69
C PRO A 553 7.49 16.29 31.32
N THR A 554 6.47 15.68 30.71
CA THR A 554 5.11 16.22 30.84
C THR A 554 4.74 16.34 32.32
N TYR A 555 3.62 16.98 32.65
CA TYR A 555 3.00 16.63 33.94
C TYR A 555 2.82 15.11 33.94
N PRO A 556 3.46 14.38 34.88
CA PRO A 556 3.51 12.92 34.82
C PRO A 556 2.08 12.37 34.83
N PRO A 557 1.85 11.13 34.36
CA PRO A 557 0.57 10.49 34.62
C PRO A 557 0.37 10.46 36.13
N ASP A 558 -0.61 11.23 36.61
CA ASP A 558 -0.95 11.34 38.04
C ASP A 558 -1.67 10.05 38.46
N TYR A 559 -0.87 8.99 38.55
CA TYR A 559 -1.22 7.63 38.92
C TYR A 559 -1.70 7.54 40.38
N ASP A 560 -1.43 8.58 41.17
CA ASP A 560 -2.09 8.84 42.43
C ASP A 560 -3.43 9.56 42.17
N PRO A 561 -4.58 8.91 42.43
CA PRO A 561 -5.89 9.54 42.25
C PRO A 561 -6.02 10.88 43.00
N SER A 562 -5.34 11.02 44.14
CA SER A 562 -5.38 12.22 44.98
C SER A 562 -4.53 13.40 44.48
N ASN A 563 -3.89 13.28 43.30
CA ASN A 563 -3.12 14.37 42.68
C ASN A 563 -3.57 14.73 41.25
N GLY A 564 -4.21 13.83 40.49
CA GLY A 564 -4.71 14.03 39.11
C GLY A 564 -5.91 14.99 38.94
N MET A 565 -6.00 15.97 39.83
CA MET A 565 -7.10 16.93 39.99
C MET A 565 -6.72 18.33 39.47
N THR A 566 -5.47 18.53 39.05
CA THR A 566 -4.95 19.84 38.64
C THR A 566 -5.36 20.17 37.21
N GLU A 567 -6.30 21.11 37.04
CA GLU A 567 -6.73 21.55 35.71
C GLU A 567 -5.64 22.37 34.98
N HIS A 568 -5.32 21.95 33.76
CA HIS A 568 -4.50 22.72 32.82
C HIS A 568 -5.36 23.22 31.66
N ASN A 569 -5.42 24.54 31.46
CA ASN A 569 -6.24 25.18 30.44
C ASN A 569 -5.36 25.79 29.33
N TYR A 570 -5.69 25.47 28.08
CA TYR A 570 -4.97 25.89 26.89
C TYR A 570 -5.87 26.66 25.93
N THR A 571 -5.27 27.42 25.03
CA THR A 571 -5.94 27.98 23.86
C THR A 571 -5.35 27.42 22.57
N PHE A 572 -6.20 27.21 21.56
CA PHE A 572 -5.80 26.85 20.21
C PHE A 572 -6.50 27.81 19.23
N VAL A 573 -5.84 28.13 18.10
CA VAL A 573 -6.40 29.00 17.06
C VAL A 573 -6.26 28.29 15.72
N ALA A 574 -7.39 27.81 15.19
CA ALA A 574 -7.51 27.10 13.92
C ALA A 574 -7.44 28.04 12.71
N THR A 575 -6.34 28.81 12.60
CA THR A 575 -6.03 29.63 11.42
C THR A 575 -4.63 29.29 10.93
N ALA A 576 -4.42 29.29 9.61
CA ALA A 576 -3.17 28.83 9.00
C ALA A 576 -1.92 29.59 9.51
N ASP A 577 -2.11 30.82 9.99
CA ASP A 577 -1.01 31.63 10.53
C ASP A 577 -0.71 31.34 12.01
N ASP A 578 -1.54 30.60 12.76
CA ASP A 578 -1.21 30.05 14.09
C ASP A 578 -1.12 28.52 14.11
N MET A 579 -2.23 27.77 14.22
CA MET A 579 -2.30 26.29 14.37
C MET A 579 -1.45 25.70 15.51
N LEU A 580 -1.23 26.44 16.61
CA LEU A 580 -0.45 26.00 17.76
C LEU A 580 -1.29 25.96 19.04
N LEU A 581 -1.11 24.91 19.85
CA LEU A 581 -1.63 24.87 21.22
C LEU A 581 -0.77 25.78 22.12
N ARG A 582 -1.41 26.53 23.02
CA ARG A 582 -0.75 27.53 23.86
C ARG A 582 -1.09 27.38 25.34
N ASP A 583 -0.06 27.45 26.17
CA ASP A 583 -0.10 27.48 27.64
C ASP A 583 0.32 28.88 28.11
N GLY A 584 -0.54 29.60 28.82
CA GLY A 584 -0.34 31.01 29.20
C GLY A 584 -0.12 32.00 28.03
N GLY A 585 -0.25 31.54 26.78
CA GLY A 585 0.12 32.26 25.55
C GLY A 585 1.40 31.75 24.87
N GLY A 586 2.29 31.06 25.61
CA GLY A 586 3.48 30.39 25.08
C GLY A 586 3.11 29.17 24.22
N ALA A 587 3.76 28.99 23.07
CA ALA A 587 3.43 27.92 22.14
C ALA A 587 4.09 26.59 22.54
N LEU A 588 3.32 25.51 22.51
CA LEU A 588 3.74 24.17 22.95
C LEU A 588 4.46 23.37 21.86
N THR A 589 5.50 23.95 21.29
CA THR A 589 6.39 23.27 20.31
C THR A 589 7.56 22.59 21.01
N TRP A 590 7.90 21.37 20.58
CA TRP A 590 9.07 20.62 21.04
C TRP A 590 10.38 21.35 20.74
N VAL A 591 11.30 21.37 21.71
CA VAL A 591 12.63 22.00 21.62
C VAL A 591 13.69 21.02 22.09
N ASN A 592 14.69 20.76 21.24
CA ASN A 592 15.86 19.97 21.60
C ASN A 592 16.71 20.73 22.63
N ASN A 593 16.84 20.18 23.84
CA ASN A 593 17.67 20.74 24.91
C ASN A 593 18.84 19.84 25.34
N GLY A 594 19.30 18.92 24.47
CA GLY A 594 20.64 18.35 24.55
C GLY A 594 20.78 16.91 25.07
N GLY A 595 19.82 16.03 24.82
CA GLY A 595 19.99 14.59 25.13
C GLY A 595 18.96 13.67 24.48
N GLU A 596 19.22 12.37 24.53
CA GLU A 596 18.29 11.29 24.18
C GLU A 596 17.19 11.20 25.28
N GLY A 597 16.26 12.14 25.25
CA GLY A 597 15.15 12.22 26.22
C GLY A 597 14.05 11.18 25.98
N GLN A 598 13.17 10.99 26.96
CA GLN A 598 12.03 10.08 26.84
C GLN A 598 11.12 10.44 25.64
N ASN A 599 11.02 11.72 25.30
CA ASN A 599 10.22 12.26 24.20
C ASN A 599 10.99 12.42 22.87
N GLN A 600 11.99 11.56 22.61
CA GLN A 600 12.83 11.64 21.40
C GLN A 600 12.07 11.38 20.08
N TRP A 601 10.99 10.61 20.12
CA TRP A 601 10.13 10.32 18.95
C TRP A 601 8.97 11.32 18.78
N GLY A 602 8.97 12.38 19.61
CA GLY A 602 7.86 13.30 19.81
C GLY A 602 7.16 13.08 21.16
N LEU A 603 6.15 13.91 21.39
CA LEU A 603 5.31 13.96 22.57
C LEU A 603 3.85 14.00 22.11
N MET A 604 3.00 13.20 22.77
CA MET A 604 1.55 13.23 22.62
C MET A 604 0.93 13.55 23.98
N SER A 605 0.03 14.52 24.05
CA SER A 605 -0.66 14.87 25.30
C SER A 605 -1.65 13.78 25.71
N GLY A 606 -2.04 13.79 26.99
CA GLY A 606 -3.34 13.23 27.39
C GLY A 606 -4.52 14.02 26.80
N PRO A 607 -5.76 13.66 27.17
CA PRO A 607 -6.96 14.17 26.53
C PRO A 607 -7.22 15.65 26.86
N LEU A 608 -7.50 16.42 25.80
CA LEU A 608 -7.86 17.84 25.80
C LEU A 608 -9.34 17.99 25.46
N PHE A 609 -10.15 18.65 26.28
CA PHE A 609 -11.60 18.72 26.07
C PHE A 609 -12.23 20.06 26.46
N ASP A 610 -13.45 20.29 26.00
CA ASP A 610 -14.30 21.42 26.39
C ASP A 610 -14.73 21.29 27.87
N PRO A 611 -14.42 22.24 28.76
CA PRO A 611 -14.75 22.14 30.19
C PRO A 611 -16.17 22.65 30.50
N SER A 612 -17.16 22.34 29.67
CA SER A 612 -18.57 22.57 30.03
C SER A 612 -19.00 21.72 31.22
N GLU A 613 -20.01 22.19 31.94
CA GLU A 613 -20.63 21.49 33.08
C GLU A 613 -21.03 20.05 32.74
N SER A 614 -21.51 19.79 31.52
CA SER A 614 -21.84 18.44 31.06
C SER A 614 -20.62 17.52 30.95
N ASN A 615 -19.47 18.03 30.50
CA ASN A 615 -18.25 17.23 30.35
C ASN A 615 -17.57 17.03 31.72
N ILE A 616 -17.55 18.06 32.57
CA ILE A 616 -17.00 17.94 33.93
C ILE A 616 -17.82 16.93 34.75
N ASN A 617 -19.16 16.99 34.71
CA ASN A 617 -20.02 16.04 35.41
C ASN A 617 -19.92 14.60 34.87
N ALA A 618 -19.60 14.42 33.58
CA ALA A 618 -19.32 13.09 33.01
C ALA A 618 -17.96 12.50 33.43
N LEU A 619 -17.10 13.32 34.06
CA LEU A 619 -15.75 12.97 34.49
C LEU A 619 -15.55 13.01 36.01
N ASP A 620 -16.63 13.24 36.77
CA ASP A 620 -16.72 13.02 38.22
C ASP A 620 -16.03 11.70 38.60
N CYS A 621 -15.14 11.73 39.59
CA CYS A 621 -14.40 10.58 40.08
C CYS A 621 -15.30 9.53 40.74
N ASN A 622 -16.25 9.94 41.60
CA ASN A 622 -17.15 9.07 42.37
C ASN A 622 -16.44 7.86 43.00
N TRP A 623 -15.43 8.13 43.85
CA TRP A 623 -14.59 7.10 44.46
C TRP A 623 -15.25 6.27 45.56
N ASP A 624 -16.30 6.77 46.22
CA ASP A 624 -17.05 6.01 47.23
C ASP A 624 -18.27 5.26 46.66
N GLY A 625 -18.70 5.60 45.45
CA GLY A 625 -19.78 4.95 44.72
C GLY A 625 -21.19 5.47 45.05
N ASP A 626 -21.34 6.59 45.76
CA ASP A 626 -22.66 7.11 46.12
C ASP A 626 -23.39 7.86 44.97
N GLY A 627 -22.62 8.44 44.04
CA GLY A 627 -23.15 9.20 42.89
C GLY A 627 -23.53 10.66 43.18
N ASP A 628 -23.03 11.25 44.26
CA ASP A 628 -23.19 12.67 44.59
C ASP A 628 -21.86 13.43 44.38
N PRO A 629 -21.70 14.24 43.31
CA PRO A 629 -20.48 15.03 43.10
C PRO A 629 -20.24 16.13 44.16
N ALA A 630 -21.09 16.23 45.20
CA ALA A 630 -20.83 17.02 46.40
C ALA A 630 -20.04 16.27 47.49
N THR A 631 -19.89 14.94 47.43
CA THR A 631 -19.08 14.13 48.37
C THR A 631 -17.67 13.88 47.86
N ASP A 632 -17.50 13.64 46.55
CA ASP A 632 -16.22 13.51 45.85
C ASP A 632 -16.06 14.61 44.76
N PRO A 633 -15.52 15.80 45.10
CA PRO A 633 -15.49 16.97 44.20
C PRO A 633 -14.32 16.92 43.19
N HIS A 634 -13.99 15.75 42.64
CA HIS A 634 -12.76 15.51 41.89
C HIS A 634 -13.03 15.04 40.45
N THR A 635 -12.25 15.57 39.49
CA THR A 635 -12.39 15.25 38.06
C THR A 635 -11.35 14.21 37.65
N CYS A 636 -11.79 13.00 37.31
CA CYS A 636 -10.93 11.89 36.91
C CYS A 636 -10.60 11.97 35.41
N GLY A 637 -9.59 12.76 35.04
CA GLY A 637 -9.23 13.07 33.64
C GLY A 637 -9.13 11.88 32.68
N TRP A 638 -8.62 10.74 33.16
CA TRP A 638 -8.51 9.49 32.38
C TRP A 638 -9.86 8.93 31.91
N LYS A 639 -10.98 9.28 32.56
CA LYS A 639 -12.35 8.92 32.13
C LYS A 639 -12.72 9.54 30.78
N THR A 640 -12.00 10.59 30.31
CA THR A 640 -12.32 11.30 29.06
C THR A 640 -12.42 10.38 27.85
N HIS A 641 -11.53 9.39 27.76
CA HIS A 641 -11.54 8.39 26.69
C HIS A 641 -12.82 7.52 26.72
N GLY A 642 -13.28 7.14 27.91
CA GLY A 642 -14.49 6.31 28.08
C GLY A 642 -15.77 7.11 27.90
N GLU A 643 -15.91 8.25 28.59
CA GLU A 643 -17.19 8.90 28.84
C GLU A 643 -17.52 10.05 27.87
N LEU A 644 -16.53 10.78 27.32
CA LEU A 644 -16.82 11.86 26.38
C LEU A 644 -16.97 11.35 24.94
N SER A 645 -17.83 12.01 24.15
CA SER A 645 -18.04 11.69 22.73
C SER A 645 -16.98 12.30 21.81
N VAL A 646 -16.37 13.42 22.21
CA VAL A 646 -15.29 14.10 21.50
C VAL A 646 -14.26 14.59 22.50
N PHE A 647 -12.98 14.37 22.19
CA PHE A 647 -11.84 15.02 22.84
C PHE A 647 -10.75 15.30 21.78
N TYR A 648 -9.64 15.89 22.21
CA TYR A 648 -8.51 16.24 21.35
C TYR A 648 -7.19 15.75 21.98
N THR A 649 -6.13 15.64 21.18
CA THR A 649 -4.76 15.41 21.68
C THR A 649 -3.78 16.27 20.88
N TRP A 650 -2.80 16.86 21.55
CA TRP A 650 -1.71 17.61 20.93
C TRP A 650 -0.52 16.70 20.70
N GLU A 651 0.03 16.71 19.48
CA GLU A 651 1.27 16.04 19.12
C GLU A 651 2.32 17.07 18.70
N THR A 652 3.56 16.90 19.15
CA THR A 652 4.69 17.79 18.79
C THR A 652 6.02 17.03 18.89
N GLY A 653 6.99 17.33 18.03
CA GLY A 653 8.24 16.57 17.99
C GLY A 653 9.20 16.98 16.89
N PRO A 654 10.39 16.34 16.84
CA PRO A 654 11.42 16.67 15.85
C PRO A 654 11.06 16.22 14.42
N ASN A 655 10.19 15.21 14.28
CA ASN A 655 9.91 14.55 13.01
C ASN A 655 8.77 15.22 12.24
N GLN A 656 8.77 15.08 10.90
CA GLN A 656 7.74 15.67 10.04
C GLN A 656 6.33 15.17 10.41
N TRP A 657 6.17 13.90 10.80
CA TRP A 657 4.88 13.34 11.23
C TRP A 657 4.36 13.90 12.55
N ASN A 658 5.22 14.47 13.41
CA ASN A 658 4.79 15.12 14.65
C ASN A 658 4.31 16.57 14.42
N GLN A 659 4.36 17.08 13.19
CA GLN A 659 4.20 18.50 12.85
C GLN A 659 3.00 18.69 11.92
N PHE A 660 2.33 19.84 12.00
CA PHE A 660 1.29 20.20 11.03
C PHE A 660 1.92 20.86 9.81
N THR A 661 1.63 20.37 8.61
CA THR A 661 2.04 20.99 7.35
C THR A 661 0.89 21.02 6.35
N VAL A 662 0.64 22.19 5.76
CA VAL A 662 -0.39 22.43 4.74
C VAL A 662 0.11 23.46 3.72
N LEU A 663 -0.62 23.64 2.62
CA LEU A 663 -0.30 24.62 1.58
C LEU A 663 -1.32 25.77 1.57
N LYS A 664 -0.86 26.99 1.26
CA LYS A 664 -1.72 28.14 0.92
C LYS A 664 -1.65 28.44 -0.58
N ASP A 665 -2.80 28.70 -1.19
CA ASP A 665 -2.93 29.10 -2.58
C ASP A 665 -2.48 30.57 -2.81
N ALA A 666 -2.51 31.03 -4.06
CA ALA A 666 -2.14 32.40 -4.42
C ALA A 666 -3.04 33.49 -3.80
N ASN A 667 -4.21 33.14 -3.27
CA ASN A 667 -5.11 34.04 -2.54
C ASN A 667 -4.85 34.02 -1.01
N GLY A 668 -3.98 33.14 -0.52
CA GLY A 668 -3.71 32.92 0.91
C GLY A 668 -4.67 31.93 1.58
N THR A 669 -5.50 31.22 0.82
CA THR A 669 -6.43 30.19 1.29
C THR A 669 -5.65 28.92 1.60
N ALA A 670 -5.78 28.36 2.80
CA ALA A 670 -5.24 27.04 3.09
C ALA A 670 -6.00 25.97 2.31
N LEU A 671 -5.29 24.99 1.76
CA LEU A 671 -5.90 23.81 1.16
C LEU A 671 -6.33 22.83 2.25
N GLU A 672 -7.55 22.32 2.12
CA GLU A 672 -8.04 21.20 2.93
C GLU A 672 -7.76 19.89 2.20
N PHE A 673 -7.30 18.89 2.95
CA PHE A 673 -7.14 17.52 2.45
C PHE A 673 -8.09 16.62 3.21
N GLU A 674 -8.76 15.75 2.47
CA GLU A 674 -9.78 14.88 3.05
C GLU A 674 -9.14 13.72 3.81
N ALA A 675 -9.57 13.55 5.07
CA ALA A 675 -9.25 12.38 5.88
C ALA A 675 -9.74 11.08 5.20
N PRO A 676 -9.14 9.91 5.52
CA PRO A 676 -9.70 8.63 5.14
C PRO A 676 -11.18 8.52 5.55
N LEU A 677 -12.00 7.96 4.66
CA LEU A 677 -13.38 7.64 4.96
C LEU A 677 -13.38 6.31 5.72
N GLN A 678 -13.70 6.35 7.02
CA GLN A 678 -13.83 5.15 7.84
C GLN A 678 -15.17 4.46 7.53
N LEU A 679 -15.12 3.19 7.17
CA LEU A 679 -16.25 2.39 6.68
C LEU A 679 -16.47 1.16 7.57
N GLN A 680 -17.68 1.01 8.10
CA GLN A 680 -18.09 -0.26 8.70
C GLN A 680 -18.43 -1.27 7.60
N TYR A 681 -17.62 -2.31 7.50
CA TYR A 681 -17.86 -3.50 6.68
C TYR A 681 -18.16 -4.70 7.59
N VAL A 682 -19.12 -5.54 7.22
CA VAL A 682 -19.41 -6.80 7.93
C VAL A 682 -19.03 -7.97 7.02
N HIS A 683 -18.00 -8.73 7.42
CA HIS A 683 -17.52 -9.85 6.62
C HIS A 683 -18.55 -10.98 6.61
N ALA A 684 -18.86 -11.51 5.42
CA ALA A 684 -19.81 -12.59 5.21
C ALA A 684 -19.15 -13.78 4.50
N GLN A 685 -19.11 -14.93 5.17
CA GLN A 685 -18.58 -16.18 4.62
C GLN A 685 -19.56 -17.32 4.89
N THR A 686 -19.97 -18.04 3.84
CA THR A 686 -20.99 -19.09 3.93
C THR A 686 -20.43 -20.50 3.88
N ASP A 687 -19.20 -20.70 3.40
CA ASP A 687 -18.52 -21.99 3.55
C ASP A 687 -17.89 -22.10 4.94
N THR A 688 -18.41 -23.02 5.75
CA THR A 688 -17.92 -23.31 7.10
C THR A 688 -16.50 -23.90 7.14
N ASN A 689 -15.94 -24.27 5.97
CA ASN A 689 -14.61 -24.84 5.81
C ASN A 689 -13.58 -23.81 5.34
N ALA A 690 -14.02 -22.61 4.91
CA ALA A 690 -13.12 -21.54 4.49
C ALA A 690 -12.35 -20.97 5.68
N TYR A 691 -11.08 -20.62 5.47
CA TYR A 691 -10.15 -20.20 6.53
C TYR A 691 -10.53 -18.85 7.18
N ASP A 692 -11.30 -18.04 6.46
CA ASP A 692 -11.87 -16.76 6.88
C ASP A 692 -13.25 -16.88 7.55
N TYR A 693 -13.90 -18.06 7.55
CA TYR A 693 -15.22 -18.28 8.19
C TYR A 693 -15.28 -17.86 9.67
N LYS A 694 -14.13 -17.84 10.36
CA LYS A 694 -13.94 -17.25 11.70
C LYS A 694 -14.35 -15.77 11.81
N TYR A 695 -14.48 -15.06 10.69
CA TYR A 695 -14.92 -13.68 10.57
C TYR A 695 -16.35 -13.52 10.04
N ASN A 696 -17.10 -14.61 9.83
CA ASN A 696 -18.49 -14.51 9.38
C ASN A 696 -19.38 -13.78 10.40
N GLY A 697 -19.97 -12.67 9.99
CA GLY A 697 -20.74 -11.76 10.85
C GLY A 697 -19.89 -10.78 11.69
N VAL A 698 -18.59 -10.69 11.43
CA VAL A 698 -17.66 -9.81 12.16
C VAL A 698 -17.54 -8.45 11.46
N SER A 699 -17.62 -7.38 12.24
CA SER A 699 -17.45 -6.00 11.79
C SER A 699 -15.97 -5.59 11.77
N PHE A 700 -15.60 -4.89 10.71
CA PHE A 700 -14.31 -4.23 10.51
C PHE A 700 -14.57 -2.74 10.24
N PHE A 701 -13.73 -1.86 10.77
CA PHE A 701 -13.72 -0.44 10.41
C PHE A 701 -12.52 -0.21 9.51
N LEU A 702 -12.79 -0.10 8.22
CA LEU A 702 -11.80 -0.02 7.14
C LEU A 702 -11.60 1.44 6.74
N ASP A 703 -10.36 1.86 6.54
CA ASP A 703 -10.04 3.24 6.18
C ASP A 703 -9.84 3.36 4.67
N TYR A 704 -10.72 4.11 3.99
CA TYR A 704 -10.67 4.36 2.55
C TYR A 704 -10.02 5.71 2.22
N SER A 705 -8.82 5.67 1.65
CA SER A 705 -8.00 6.87 1.36
C SER A 705 -8.15 7.39 -0.08
N GLY A 706 -9.08 6.81 -0.86
CA GLY A 706 -9.28 7.09 -2.29
C GLY A 706 -9.20 5.82 -3.13
N PHE A 707 -9.54 5.91 -4.42
CA PHE A 707 -9.70 4.76 -5.30
C PHE A 707 -8.47 3.82 -5.33
N GLY A 708 -8.70 2.53 -5.11
CA GLY A 708 -7.66 1.51 -4.90
C GLY A 708 -7.22 1.32 -3.45
N ASN A 709 -7.38 2.31 -2.58
CA ASN A 709 -6.77 2.36 -1.25
C ASN A 709 -7.80 2.13 -0.13
N LEU A 710 -8.03 0.87 0.20
CA LEU A 710 -8.85 0.43 1.34
C LEU A 710 -7.98 -0.37 2.32
N HIS A 711 -7.94 0.06 3.58
CA HIS A 711 -7.02 -0.48 4.60
C HIS A 711 -7.79 -0.99 5.82
N GLY A 712 -7.15 -1.79 6.68
CA GLY A 712 -7.76 -2.37 7.88
C GLY A 712 -8.14 -3.85 7.79
N ILE A 713 -8.05 -4.47 6.62
CA ILE A 713 -8.16 -5.93 6.48
C ILE A 713 -6.97 -6.57 7.23
N PRO A 714 -7.17 -7.55 8.14
CA PRO A 714 -6.07 -8.27 8.78
C PRO A 714 -5.22 -9.01 7.75
N GLY A 715 -3.96 -9.31 8.09
CA GLY A 715 -3.10 -10.14 7.25
C GLY A 715 -2.22 -11.09 8.05
N ALA A 716 -1.96 -12.24 7.43
CA ALA A 716 -1.20 -13.35 7.98
C ALA A 716 -0.08 -13.74 7.01
N CYS A 717 0.90 -14.50 7.49
CA CYS A 717 1.97 -15.01 6.64
C CYS A 717 1.67 -16.44 6.14
N ILE A 718 2.03 -16.69 4.89
CA ILE A 718 1.98 -18.00 4.23
C ILE A 718 3.38 -18.42 3.77
N ASP A 719 3.61 -19.73 3.71
CA ASP A 719 4.82 -20.33 3.16
C ASP A 719 4.85 -20.18 1.62
N LYS A 720 5.96 -19.67 1.07
CA LYS A 720 6.11 -19.35 -0.36
C LYS A 720 6.12 -20.56 -1.31
N ASP A 721 6.22 -21.78 -0.78
CA ASP A 721 6.33 -23.01 -1.56
C ASP A 721 5.07 -23.90 -1.49
N THR A 722 4.15 -23.60 -0.58
CA THR A 722 2.94 -24.39 -0.32
C THR A 722 1.65 -23.58 -0.20
N GLY A 723 1.74 -22.27 0.08
CA GLY A 723 0.58 -21.42 0.38
C GLY A 723 0.00 -21.62 1.79
N ALA A 724 0.56 -22.54 2.59
CA ALA A 724 0.04 -22.86 3.91
C ALA A 724 0.33 -21.73 4.95
N PRO A 725 -0.60 -21.41 5.87
CA PRO A 725 -0.37 -20.44 6.95
C PRO A 725 0.81 -20.81 7.86
N VAL A 726 1.62 -19.80 8.19
CA VAL A 726 2.87 -19.96 8.95
C VAL A 726 3.18 -18.70 9.80
N ASN A 727 4.06 -18.82 10.80
CA ASN A 727 4.59 -17.64 11.51
C ASN A 727 5.40 -16.77 10.55
N CYS A 728 5.26 -15.44 10.64
CA CYS A 728 5.98 -14.52 9.78
C CYS A 728 7.50 -14.65 9.93
N GLY A 729 8.20 -14.78 8.81
CA GLY A 729 9.64 -15.04 8.76
C GLY A 729 10.26 -14.71 7.39
N PRO A 730 11.60 -14.79 7.24
CA PRO A 730 12.31 -14.36 6.03
C PRO A 730 11.85 -15.02 4.72
N ASP A 731 11.46 -16.30 4.78
CA ASP A 731 11.02 -17.10 3.62
C ASP A 731 9.48 -17.11 3.41
N THR A 732 8.75 -16.18 4.04
CA THR A 732 7.27 -16.13 4.02
C THR A 732 6.73 -14.98 3.17
N ARG A 733 5.47 -15.08 2.73
CA ARG A 733 4.72 -13.99 2.08
C ARG A 733 3.60 -13.55 3.02
N TRP A 734 3.51 -12.25 3.32
CA TRP A 734 2.35 -11.67 3.98
C TRP A 734 1.20 -11.57 2.98
N VAL A 735 -0.02 -11.91 3.38
CA VAL A 735 -1.23 -11.80 2.55
C VAL A 735 -2.45 -11.35 3.38
N PRO A 736 -3.45 -10.68 2.78
CA PRO A 736 -4.73 -10.43 3.42
C PRO A 736 -5.41 -11.71 3.93
N GLU A 737 -5.99 -11.67 5.12
CA GLU A 737 -6.69 -12.82 5.72
C GLU A 737 -8.08 -13.09 5.13
N PHE A 738 -8.61 -12.19 4.30
CA PHE A 738 -9.79 -12.44 3.47
C PHE A 738 -9.84 -11.51 2.26
N THR A 739 -10.63 -11.90 1.26
CA THR A 739 -11.05 -11.03 0.15
C THR A 739 -12.46 -10.52 0.44
N ILE A 740 -12.72 -9.24 0.20
CA ILE A 740 -14.09 -8.70 0.20
C ILE A 740 -14.72 -9.03 -1.15
N ALA A 741 -15.89 -9.67 -1.14
CA ALA A 741 -16.59 -10.06 -2.36
C ALA A 741 -17.07 -8.83 -3.14
N ASP A 742 -17.03 -8.91 -4.47
CA ASP A 742 -17.41 -7.79 -5.33
C ASP A 742 -18.90 -7.45 -5.20
N GLY A 743 -19.18 -6.19 -4.85
CA GLY A 743 -20.53 -5.74 -4.52
C GLY A 743 -20.93 -5.94 -3.06
N SER A 744 -19.98 -6.12 -2.14
CA SER A 744 -20.27 -6.12 -0.71
C SER A 744 -20.59 -4.71 -0.21
N ASP A 745 -21.64 -4.59 0.62
CA ASP A 745 -22.05 -3.32 1.24
C ASP A 745 -21.14 -2.88 2.39
N CYS A 746 -20.95 -1.58 2.53
CA CYS A 746 -20.41 -0.93 3.73
C CYS A 746 -21.03 0.47 3.94
N SER A 747 -20.85 1.05 5.13
CA SER A 747 -21.39 2.38 5.46
C SER A 747 -20.40 3.24 6.23
N ASP A 748 -20.52 4.56 6.14
CA ASP A 748 -19.71 5.55 6.88
C ASP A 748 -20.31 5.91 8.26
N GLY A 749 -21.34 5.18 8.71
CA GLY A 749 -22.12 5.48 9.92
C GLY A 749 -23.06 6.68 9.80
N ASN A 750 -23.04 7.45 8.71
CA ASN A 750 -23.82 8.68 8.52
C ASN A 750 -25.00 8.48 7.53
N ALA A 751 -25.51 7.25 7.46
CA ALA A 751 -26.57 6.79 6.56
C ALA A 751 -26.22 6.83 5.05
N ASN A 752 -24.93 6.97 4.69
CA ASN A 752 -24.47 6.66 3.34
C ASN A 752 -24.10 5.18 3.25
N GLU A 753 -24.46 4.55 2.12
CA GLU A 753 -24.15 3.16 1.79
C GLU A 753 -23.31 3.10 0.51
N TYR A 754 -22.37 2.18 0.48
CA TYR A 754 -21.38 2.04 -0.58
C TYR A 754 -21.14 0.58 -0.96
N LEU A 755 -20.81 0.34 -2.22
CA LEU A 755 -20.37 -0.95 -2.73
C LEU A 755 -18.84 -1.00 -2.77
N ILE A 756 -18.26 -2.10 -2.29
CA ILE A 756 -16.83 -2.42 -2.44
C ILE A 756 -16.62 -3.31 -3.66
N LYS A 757 -15.57 -3.04 -4.46
CA LYS A 757 -15.10 -3.91 -5.55
C LYS A 757 -13.59 -4.10 -5.45
N ALA A 758 -13.09 -5.33 -5.53
CA ALA A 758 -11.68 -5.58 -5.73
C ALA A 758 -11.24 -5.07 -7.11
N LEU A 759 -10.12 -4.36 -7.17
CA LEU A 759 -9.51 -3.89 -8.42
C LEU A 759 -8.34 -4.78 -8.83
N ARG A 760 -7.58 -5.32 -7.86
CA ARG A 760 -6.41 -6.17 -8.12
C ARG A 760 -6.44 -7.42 -7.24
N LYS A 761 -6.59 -8.59 -7.86
CA LYS A 761 -6.65 -9.93 -7.24
C LYS A 761 -5.35 -10.70 -7.51
N GLU A 762 -4.74 -11.25 -6.47
CA GLU A 762 -3.69 -12.27 -6.58
C GLU A 762 -4.33 -13.66 -6.51
N GLN A 763 -3.99 -14.51 -7.48
CA GLN A 763 -4.27 -15.94 -7.50
C GLN A 763 -2.99 -16.73 -7.16
N ARG A 764 -3.04 -17.62 -6.17
CA ARG A 764 -1.96 -18.59 -5.89
C ARG A 764 -2.44 -19.99 -6.22
N MET A 765 -1.71 -20.73 -7.05
CA MET A 765 -2.07 -22.12 -7.34
C MET A 765 -2.00 -22.97 -6.08
N GLN A 766 -3.07 -23.71 -5.77
CA GLN A 766 -3.09 -24.59 -4.60
C GLN A 766 -2.07 -25.73 -4.76
N ASN A 767 -1.27 -25.97 -3.73
CA ASN A 767 -0.32 -27.09 -3.68
C ASN A 767 -1.08 -28.43 -3.56
N VAL A 768 -0.70 -29.43 -4.34
CA VAL A 768 -1.38 -30.73 -4.44
C VAL A 768 -0.38 -31.89 -4.39
N ASP A 769 -0.87 -33.11 -4.15
CA ASP A 769 -0.05 -34.31 -4.12
C ASP A 769 0.83 -34.44 -5.37
N ILE A 770 2.13 -34.70 -5.17
CA ILE A 770 3.15 -34.76 -6.21
C ILE A 770 2.86 -35.82 -7.29
N GLY A 771 2.09 -36.86 -6.97
CA GLY A 771 1.62 -37.87 -7.92
C GLY A 771 0.72 -37.31 -9.01
N ASN A 772 0.02 -36.20 -8.77
CA ASN A 772 -0.78 -35.52 -9.81
C ASN A 772 0.08 -34.98 -10.95
N CYS A 773 1.32 -34.57 -10.65
CA CYS A 773 2.30 -34.11 -11.63
C CYS A 773 3.07 -35.25 -12.33
N SER A 774 2.71 -36.53 -12.13
CA SER A 774 3.43 -37.69 -12.68
C SER A 774 3.48 -37.77 -14.22
N THR A 775 2.66 -36.98 -14.93
CA THR A 775 2.72 -36.84 -16.40
C THR A 775 3.62 -35.70 -16.87
N LEU A 776 4.15 -34.88 -15.96
CA LEU A 776 5.05 -33.75 -16.27
C LEU A 776 6.51 -34.19 -16.13
N SER A 777 7.37 -33.65 -16.99
CA SER A 777 8.80 -33.94 -17.00
C SER A 777 9.58 -32.64 -16.96
N LEU A 778 10.34 -32.43 -15.87
CA LEU A 778 11.21 -31.28 -15.74
C LEU A 778 12.35 -31.38 -16.75
N THR A 779 12.53 -30.31 -17.53
CA THR A 779 13.60 -30.19 -18.54
C THR A 779 14.52 -29.07 -18.10
N SER A 780 15.78 -29.38 -17.82
CA SER A 780 16.79 -28.39 -17.44
C SER A 780 17.37 -27.75 -18.71
N TYR A 781 17.10 -26.46 -18.92
CA TYR A 781 17.57 -25.70 -20.08
C TYR A 781 18.95 -25.08 -19.82
N ALA A 782 19.75 -24.97 -20.88
CA ALA A 782 20.95 -24.14 -20.85
C ALA A 782 20.54 -22.66 -20.78
N LEU A 783 20.67 -22.08 -19.59
CA LEU A 783 20.34 -20.68 -19.32
C LEU A 783 21.19 -19.74 -20.19
N PRO A 784 20.62 -18.64 -20.71
CA PRO A 784 21.36 -17.63 -21.44
C PRO A 784 22.41 -16.95 -20.55
N SER A 785 23.47 -16.48 -21.20
CA SER A 785 24.43 -15.55 -20.61
C SER A 785 24.32 -14.20 -21.31
N VAL A 786 24.77 -13.14 -20.64
CA VAL A 786 24.97 -11.83 -21.26
C VAL A 786 26.05 -11.83 -22.34
N ASP A 787 26.78 -12.94 -22.54
CA ASP A 787 27.62 -13.15 -23.75
C ASP A 787 26.80 -13.13 -25.06
N LEU A 788 25.46 -13.23 -24.96
CA LEU A 788 24.52 -13.06 -26.07
C LEU A 788 24.10 -11.61 -26.32
N TRP A 789 24.41 -10.68 -25.39
CA TRP A 789 24.08 -9.26 -25.49
C TRP A 789 24.88 -8.60 -26.61
N VAL A 790 24.22 -7.70 -27.33
CA VAL A 790 24.84 -6.83 -28.33
C VAL A 790 24.50 -5.39 -27.96
N ASP A 791 25.52 -4.53 -27.94
CA ASP A 791 25.37 -3.09 -27.74
C ASP A 791 24.21 -2.53 -28.60
N PRO A 792 23.19 -1.91 -27.98
CA PRO A 792 22.11 -1.26 -28.70
C PRO A 792 22.61 -0.29 -29.77
N ALA A 793 23.69 0.45 -29.49
CA ALA A 793 24.34 1.40 -30.40
C ALA A 793 23.32 2.30 -31.13
N ILE A 794 22.33 2.82 -30.37
CA ILE A 794 21.17 3.53 -30.92
C ILE A 794 21.50 4.96 -31.37
N GLY A 795 22.60 5.54 -30.88
CA GLY A 795 23.03 6.91 -31.13
C GLY A 795 22.63 7.87 -30.01
N ASP A 796 23.00 9.14 -30.17
CA ASP A 796 22.58 10.23 -29.30
C ASP A 796 21.04 10.35 -29.29
N GLU A 797 20.47 10.83 -28.19
CA GLU A 797 19.02 11.00 -28.05
C GLU A 797 18.49 12.12 -28.98
N PRO A 798 17.38 11.90 -29.72
CA PRO A 798 16.77 12.92 -30.55
C PRO A 798 16.01 13.97 -29.72
N VAL A 799 16.18 15.25 -30.07
CA VAL A 799 15.53 16.37 -29.35
C VAL A 799 14.05 16.50 -29.73
N VAL A 800 13.18 15.79 -29.00
CA VAL A 800 11.72 15.89 -29.13
C VAL A 800 11.19 17.08 -28.32
N ALA A 801 10.86 18.17 -29.02
CA ALA A 801 10.32 19.40 -28.42
C ALA A 801 8.79 19.40 -28.20
N ASN A 802 8.08 18.41 -28.76
CA ASN A 802 6.63 18.25 -28.58
C ASN A 802 6.30 17.57 -27.23
N ALA A 803 5.04 17.69 -26.81
CA ALA A 803 4.48 16.91 -25.70
C ALA A 803 4.41 15.40 -26.05
N PRO A 804 4.14 14.51 -25.07
CA PRO A 804 3.99 13.08 -25.32
C PRO A 804 2.91 12.79 -26.37
N ALA A 805 3.25 11.97 -27.37
CA ALA A 805 2.30 11.48 -28.37
C ALA A 805 1.53 10.25 -27.86
N VAL A 806 1.98 9.64 -26.76
CA VAL A 806 1.38 8.48 -26.12
C VAL A 806 1.46 8.65 -24.60
N ILE A 807 0.39 8.36 -23.87
CA ILE A 807 0.32 8.45 -22.39
C ILE A 807 -0.44 7.23 -21.88
N GLY A 808 0.15 6.43 -20.98
CA GLY A 808 -0.51 5.25 -20.41
C GLY A 808 -0.97 4.23 -21.46
N GLY A 809 -0.21 4.08 -22.56
CA GLY A 809 -0.62 3.28 -23.72
C GLY A 809 -1.70 3.88 -24.63
N VAL A 810 -2.11 5.14 -24.43
CA VAL A 810 -3.12 5.83 -25.25
C VAL A 810 -2.48 6.89 -26.14
N VAL A 811 -2.61 6.76 -27.46
CA VAL A 811 -2.17 7.75 -28.45
C VAL A 811 -3.03 9.03 -28.33
N GLN A 812 -2.38 10.19 -28.43
CA GLN A 812 -2.94 11.53 -28.14
C GLN A 812 -3.46 12.28 -29.37
#